data_AF-A0A932R3Q5-F1
#
_entry.id   AF-A0A932R3Q5-F1
#
_cell.length_a   1.000
_cell.length_b   1.000
_cell.length_c   1.000
_cell.angle_alpha   90.00
_cell.angle_beta   90.00
_cell.angle_gamma   90.00
#
_symmetry.space_group_name_H-M   'P 1'
#
loop_
_entity.id
_entity.type
_entity.pdbx_description
1 polymer ?
#
loop_
_entity_poly.entity_id
_entity_poly.type
_entity_poly.pdbx_seq_one_letter_code
_entity_poly.pdbx_strand_id
1 'polypeptide(L)'
;MKKQGMVWLLCLTTLGLLAGCSSGQPQKQSQAPNQNQNQNQSTQNQAQTPQNQSPVALFEYAPAVLNTLANITLDASKSSDPDGKIAKYSWDFSDGTKAEGATITHTFAKAGSYSVKLTVTDDKSLTSSLSKTLSITDSTAANRDEHLRLSKGTELRIPISEEPKELLPEATEGTWESDISGLIFDTMVQSDQSFAIIPGFATWEWNPDTKTYIFHIRPGVKFSDGVELTCDDLMFSFKAWTHPDYPGVRFDDFSPIVGAVEYRNRTFGTLSLTPDLVTALDSGALPPSALDAFTKYGITLSGNVAVKIDGTEDAASGGKETSAWSITDSKSQKSYSATRDGDQLTLHLPKGETLPWPISGLKCVDPYTFSVQLNKTQRTFLNYVGASAGIMPKHIYEQYLEANGYDKLKGKDLEIGKIIGAGPYKLAKWEPGQYLELDRNDNYWQSREISVDGQTPLGGVEKLFFIVTPDPQAQLAKLLANEVDVLDTRADVNQYLQLKENAAFDTYKYPQLVYDYWHWNLRNPLFQDISVRKAMCYALDRQTMLNQVLKGLGEVANGPTSPLRWDWDPTIAEVHPQYSVQKTIELMEKAGWTIDKNADGTIKKGAVWTKTSADGQTLKMEFEIATNSSSTRRQDYMILMQEELAAAGFQATTRVLDTNAFYNNYLEGSHNFQTAIAGWKMGTDPDGTSIWASNEIDPVGFNWMAYSNPKVDSLLKEGIVLADIDKAKPIYQEINKILVDTMGYCWLSFQDGTFASKKGLLQIEPVNPNTPYAYLPRWSWDGKGLPVTIKKSNTSNSN
;
A
#
# COMPACT_ATOMS: atom_id res chain seq x y z
N MET A 1 -19.09 -2.35 -51.48
CA MET A 1 -20.22 -2.55 -52.43
C MET A 1 -21.54 -2.54 -51.63
N LYS A 2 -22.70 -2.25 -52.25
CA LYS A 2 -24.03 -2.39 -51.60
C LYS A 2 -24.78 -3.60 -52.19
N LYS A 3 -25.48 -4.39 -51.35
CA LYS A 3 -26.80 -5.07 -51.55
C LYS A 3 -27.01 -6.15 -50.45
N GLN A 4 -28.16 -6.20 -49.76
CA GLN A 4 -29.37 -7.04 -49.99
C GLN A 4 -29.11 -8.57 -49.93
N GLY A 5 -29.87 -9.43 -49.23
CA GLY A 5 -30.96 -9.24 -48.25
C GLY A 5 -32.07 -10.34 -48.27
N MET A 6 -32.77 -10.57 -47.15
CA MET A 6 -34.07 -11.30 -46.97
C MET A 6 -34.12 -12.83 -47.26
N VAL A 7 -35.07 -13.68 -46.79
CA VAL A 7 -36.07 -13.81 -45.66
C VAL A 7 -36.58 -15.30 -45.64
N TRP A 8 -37.24 -15.77 -44.56
CA TRP A 8 -38.30 -16.84 -44.42
C TRP A 8 -38.00 -17.93 -43.34
N LEU A 9 -38.95 -18.57 -42.62
CA LEU A 9 -40.23 -18.16 -41.97
C LEU A 9 -40.79 -19.32 -41.06
N LEU A 10 -41.97 -19.13 -40.42
CA LEU A 10 -42.83 -20.06 -39.61
C LEU A 10 -42.44 -20.20 -38.11
N CYS A 11 -43.31 -20.20 -37.06
CA CYS A 11 -44.75 -20.51 -36.79
C CYS A 11 -45.04 -22.01 -36.49
N LEU A 12 -45.92 -22.44 -35.55
CA LEU A 12 -46.89 -21.76 -34.63
C LEU A 12 -47.45 -22.74 -33.53
N THR A 13 -47.71 -22.30 -32.28
CA THR A 13 -48.71 -22.83 -31.26
C THR A 13 -48.60 -24.30 -30.72
N THR A 14 -49.23 -24.80 -29.61
CA THR A 14 -50.17 -24.32 -28.54
C THR A 14 -50.15 -25.21 -27.26
N LEU A 15 -50.50 -24.65 -26.09
CA LEU A 15 -51.15 -25.20 -24.85
C LEU A 15 -50.86 -26.60 -24.22
N GLY A 16 -50.85 -26.64 -22.87
CA GLY A 16 -51.12 -27.83 -22.02
C GLY A 16 -50.92 -27.58 -20.50
N LEU A 17 -51.88 -27.94 -19.63
CA LEU A 17 -51.86 -27.63 -18.17
C LEU A 17 -52.74 -28.62 -17.35
N LEU A 18 -52.26 -29.12 -16.20
CA LEU A 18 -52.94 -29.91 -15.11
C LEU A 18 -51.87 -30.18 -14.02
N ALA A 19 -52.09 -30.38 -12.71
CA ALA A 19 -53.21 -30.35 -11.74
C ALA A 19 -52.62 -29.89 -10.35
N GLY A 20 -53.26 -29.83 -9.17
CA GLY A 20 -54.57 -30.27 -8.64
C GLY A 20 -54.51 -31.60 -7.86
N CYS A 21 -55.00 -31.80 -6.63
CA CYS A 21 -55.69 -30.94 -5.61
C CYS A 21 -55.64 -31.60 -4.19
N SER A 22 -55.98 -30.90 -3.09
CA SER A 22 -56.95 -31.32 -2.03
C SER A 22 -56.85 -30.50 -0.72
N SER A 23 -57.71 -30.75 0.29
CA SER A 23 -59.07 -30.17 0.44
C SER A 23 -59.71 -30.50 1.81
N GLY A 24 -60.67 -29.70 2.29
CA GLY A 24 -61.47 -29.98 3.51
C GLY A 24 -62.88 -29.32 3.46
N GLN A 25 -63.85 -29.85 4.22
CA GLN A 25 -65.29 -29.44 4.24
C GLN A 25 -65.81 -29.33 5.71
N PRO A 26 -67.13 -29.33 6.03
CA PRO A 26 -68.38 -28.82 5.40
C PRO A 26 -69.11 -27.78 6.35
N GLN A 27 -70.36 -27.27 6.26
CA GLN A 27 -71.70 -27.82 5.90
C GLN A 27 -72.73 -26.73 5.42
N LYS A 28 -74.01 -27.14 5.23
CA LYS A 28 -75.16 -26.44 4.55
C LYS A 28 -75.98 -25.53 5.52
N GLN A 29 -76.91 -24.65 5.13
CA GLN A 29 -78.20 -24.77 4.37
C GLN A 29 -78.75 -23.35 3.96
N SER A 30 -79.74 -23.11 3.08
CA SER A 30 -80.40 -23.85 1.97
C SER A 30 -81.43 -22.99 1.20
N GLN A 31 -81.54 -23.13 -0.15
CA GLN A 31 -82.76 -23.08 -1.00
C GLN A 31 -83.66 -21.79 -1.07
N ALA A 32 -84.37 -21.43 -2.17
CA ALA A 32 -84.35 -21.84 -3.61
C ALA A 32 -84.94 -20.71 -4.55
N PRO A 33 -85.71 -20.90 -5.67
CA PRO A 33 -85.44 -20.16 -6.93
C PRO A 33 -86.65 -19.45 -7.62
N ASN A 34 -86.46 -18.77 -8.78
CA ASN A 34 -87.19 -19.08 -10.05
C ASN A 34 -86.70 -18.34 -11.33
N GLN A 35 -87.40 -18.50 -12.47
CA GLN A 35 -87.00 -18.16 -13.85
C GLN A 35 -87.88 -17.10 -14.59
N ASN A 36 -87.39 -16.68 -15.76
CA ASN A 36 -88.09 -16.27 -17.01
C ASN A 36 -88.72 -14.86 -17.20
N GLN A 37 -88.29 -14.23 -18.32
CA GLN A 37 -89.05 -13.60 -19.43
C GLN A 37 -90.48 -13.06 -19.15
N ASN A 38 -90.92 -11.89 -19.64
CA ASN A 38 -90.84 -11.47 -21.07
C ASN A 38 -91.22 -9.97 -21.32
N GLN A 39 -90.71 -9.41 -22.44
CA GLN A 39 -91.28 -8.37 -23.34
C GLN A 39 -91.90 -7.01 -22.86
N ASN A 40 -91.43 -5.93 -23.52
CA ASN A 40 -92.16 -4.69 -23.90
C ASN A 40 -92.61 -3.71 -22.76
N GLN A 41 -92.75 -2.39 -22.96
CA GLN A 41 -92.80 -1.58 -24.20
C GLN A 41 -92.31 -0.11 -23.99
N SER A 42 -91.83 0.52 -25.07
CA SER A 42 -91.68 1.97 -25.35
C SER A 42 -91.82 3.04 -24.24
N THR A 43 -90.68 3.66 -23.89
CA THR A 43 -90.45 5.13 -23.74
C THR A 43 -91.46 6.01 -22.97
N GLN A 44 -91.01 6.55 -21.82
CA GLN A 44 -91.07 7.99 -21.57
C GLN A 44 -89.68 8.51 -21.19
N ASN A 45 -89.29 9.67 -21.73
CA ASN A 45 -87.95 10.21 -21.58
C ASN A 45 -87.87 11.13 -20.34
N GLN A 46 -87.76 10.54 -19.15
CA GLN A 46 -87.33 11.30 -17.97
C GLN A 46 -85.83 11.52 -18.03
N ALA A 47 -85.39 12.78 -18.04
CA ALA A 47 -83.98 13.13 -18.02
C ALA A 47 -83.37 12.79 -16.65
N GLN A 48 -82.85 11.58 -16.51
CA GLN A 48 -81.90 11.27 -15.43
C GLN A 48 -80.69 12.19 -15.60
N THR A 49 -80.43 13.02 -14.60
CA THR A 49 -79.14 13.71 -14.48
C THR A 49 -78.02 12.67 -14.48
N PRO A 50 -76.90 12.88 -15.20
CA PRO A 50 -75.78 11.95 -15.20
C PRO A 50 -75.39 11.56 -13.77
N GLN A 51 -75.23 10.25 -13.53
CA GLN A 51 -74.75 9.76 -12.24
C GLN A 51 -73.28 10.17 -12.10
N ASN A 52 -72.98 10.99 -11.09
CA ASN A 52 -71.63 11.48 -10.84
C ASN A 52 -70.64 10.31 -10.66
N GLN A 53 -69.50 10.39 -11.33
CA GLN A 53 -68.41 9.44 -11.26
C GLN A 53 -67.36 9.92 -10.25
N SER A 54 -66.63 8.99 -9.63
CA SER A 54 -65.52 9.37 -8.77
C SER A 54 -64.36 9.99 -9.57
N PRO A 55 -63.69 11.02 -9.04
CA PRO A 55 -62.52 11.60 -9.69
C PRO A 55 -61.34 10.63 -9.75
N VAL A 56 -60.29 11.00 -10.50
CA VAL A 56 -59.06 10.23 -10.67
C VAL A 56 -57.91 10.99 -10.01
N ALA A 57 -57.43 10.46 -8.88
CA ALA A 57 -56.29 11.01 -8.14
C ALA A 57 -54.96 10.65 -8.82
N LEU A 58 -54.18 11.65 -9.23
CA LEU A 58 -52.84 11.49 -9.82
C LEU A 58 -51.91 12.59 -9.32
N PHE A 59 -50.68 12.22 -8.94
CA PHE A 59 -49.63 13.19 -8.62
C PHE A 59 -48.23 12.71 -9.01
N GLU A 60 -47.33 13.67 -9.20
CA GLU A 60 -45.88 13.50 -9.37
C GLU A 60 -45.13 14.28 -8.28
N TYR A 61 -43.83 14.05 -8.14
CA TYR A 61 -42.98 14.73 -7.17
C TYR A 61 -41.61 15.06 -7.76
N ALA A 62 -40.98 16.12 -7.24
CA ALA A 62 -39.64 16.54 -7.59
C ALA A 62 -38.90 17.13 -6.36
N PRO A 63 -37.57 16.97 -6.25
CA PRO A 63 -36.66 16.21 -7.13
C PRO A 63 -36.89 14.69 -7.09
N ALA A 64 -36.20 13.93 -7.94
CA ALA A 64 -36.33 12.46 -8.00
C ALA A 64 -35.60 11.74 -6.85
N VAL A 65 -34.51 12.34 -6.34
CA VAL A 65 -33.76 11.90 -5.15
C VAL A 65 -34.19 12.78 -3.98
N LEU A 66 -34.59 12.18 -2.86
CA LEU A 66 -35.28 12.88 -1.77
C LEU A 66 -34.46 12.79 -0.48
N ASN A 67 -34.12 13.94 0.11
CA ASN A 67 -33.26 14.04 1.28
C ASN A 67 -33.96 14.68 2.49
N THR A 68 -33.45 14.43 3.69
CA THR A 68 -33.90 15.10 4.92
C THR A 68 -33.82 16.62 4.80
N LEU A 69 -34.82 17.31 5.35
CA LEU A 69 -34.98 18.77 5.36
C LEU A 69 -35.06 19.47 3.99
N ALA A 70 -34.96 18.75 2.87
CA ALA A 70 -35.11 19.30 1.53
C ALA A 70 -36.59 19.54 1.18
N ASN A 71 -36.87 20.63 0.45
CA ASN A 71 -38.21 20.93 -0.07
C ASN A 71 -38.58 19.98 -1.23
N ILE A 72 -39.55 19.12 -0.99
CA ILE A 72 -40.12 18.21 -1.99
C ILE A 72 -41.38 18.86 -2.55
N THR A 73 -41.39 19.14 -3.85
CA THR A 73 -42.59 19.62 -4.54
C THR A 73 -43.46 18.42 -4.91
N LEU A 74 -44.73 18.45 -4.54
CA LEU A 74 -45.75 17.45 -4.82
C LEU A 74 -46.83 18.10 -5.67
N ASP A 75 -47.02 17.61 -6.91
CA ASP A 75 -47.96 18.20 -7.85
C ASP A 75 -49.04 17.21 -8.28
N ALA A 76 -50.29 17.53 -7.95
CA ALA A 76 -51.50 16.81 -8.29
C ALA A 76 -52.27 17.43 -9.47
N SER A 77 -51.70 18.41 -10.19
CA SER A 77 -52.31 19.08 -11.35
C SER A 77 -52.86 18.14 -12.44
N LYS A 78 -52.34 16.91 -12.52
CA LYS A 78 -52.75 15.85 -13.44
C LYS A 78 -53.98 15.03 -12.96
N SER A 79 -54.51 15.30 -11.77
CA SER A 79 -55.79 14.73 -11.31
C SER A 79 -56.96 15.29 -12.14
N SER A 80 -57.99 14.47 -12.37
CA SER A 80 -59.12 14.85 -13.24
C SER A 80 -60.44 14.26 -12.76
N ASP A 81 -61.55 14.81 -13.25
CA ASP A 81 -62.91 14.34 -13.00
C ASP A 81 -63.58 14.04 -14.36
N PRO A 82 -64.12 12.83 -14.59
CA PRO A 82 -64.79 12.48 -15.85
C PRO A 82 -66.07 13.27 -16.19
N ASP A 83 -66.82 13.80 -15.21
CA ASP A 83 -68.08 14.53 -15.45
C ASP A 83 -68.25 15.83 -14.65
N GLY A 84 -67.15 16.39 -14.14
CA GLY A 84 -67.15 17.64 -13.38
C GLY A 84 -65.77 18.31 -13.29
N LYS A 85 -65.36 18.65 -12.07
CA LYS A 85 -64.06 19.26 -11.75
C LYS A 85 -63.65 18.92 -10.32
N ILE A 86 -62.34 18.86 -10.07
CA ILE A 86 -61.81 18.74 -8.70
C ILE A 86 -62.10 20.03 -7.92
N ALA A 87 -62.90 19.93 -6.87
CA ALA A 87 -63.20 21.02 -5.94
C ALA A 87 -62.20 21.09 -4.78
N LYS A 88 -61.56 19.98 -4.40
CA LYS A 88 -60.58 19.94 -3.30
C LYS A 88 -59.45 18.94 -3.51
N TYR A 89 -58.26 19.32 -3.05
CA TYR A 89 -57.07 18.48 -2.94
C TYR A 89 -56.59 18.50 -1.47
N SER A 90 -56.53 17.34 -0.82
CA SER A 90 -56.01 17.17 0.54
C SER A 90 -54.94 16.08 0.57
N TRP A 91 -53.89 16.32 1.34
CA TRP A 91 -52.72 15.45 1.46
C TRP A 91 -52.58 14.96 2.90
N ASP A 92 -52.40 13.65 3.07
CA ASP A 92 -52.07 12.99 4.34
C ASP A 92 -50.67 12.38 4.25
N PHE A 93 -49.82 12.66 5.25
CA PHE A 93 -48.45 12.15 5.32
C PHE A 93 -48.28 11.18 6.49
N SER A 94 -47.49 10.12 6.33
CA SER A 94 -47.24 9.14 7.41
C SER A 94 -46.31 9.65 8.53
N ASP A 95 -45.83 10.90 8.46
CA ASP A 95 -45.22 11.62 9.59
C ASP A 95 -46.26 12.27 10.52
N GLY A 96 -47.55 12.24 10.16
CA GLY A 96 -48.67 12.83 10.88
C GLY A 96 -49.07 14.22 10.39
N THR A 97 -48.34 14.82 9.45
CA THR A 97 -48.68 16.13 8.86
C THR A 97 -49.74 16.03 7.77
N LYS A 98 -50.31 17.19 7.38
CA LYS A 98 -51.34 17.34 6.36
C LYS A 98 -51.12 18.64 5.58
N ALA A 99 -51.50 18.65 4.31
CA ALA A 99 -51.50 19.85 3.47
C ALA A 99 -52.75 19.90 2.56
N GLU A 100 -53.08 21.08 2.01
CA GLU A 100 -54.17 21.24 1.04
C GLU A 100 -53.71 22.13 -0.13
N GLY A 101 -54.20 21.82 -1.34
CA GLY A 101 -53.80 22.50 -2.58
C GLY A 101 -53.36 21.53 -3.67
N ALA A 102 -53.49 21.95 -4.93
CA ALA A 102 -53.15 21.11 -6.10
C ALA A 102 -51.63 20.87 -6.23
N THR A 103 -50.82 21.87 -5.88
CA THR A 103 -49.35 21.76 -5.82
C THR A 103 -48.88 22.30 -4.47
N ILE A 104 -48.07 21.52 -3.74
CA ILE A 104 -47.58 21.88 -2.40
C ILE A 104 -46.09 21.52 -2.25
N THR A 105 -45.44 22.09 -1.24
CA THR A 105 -44.07 21.73 -0.83
C THR A 105 -44.08 21.12 0.56
N HIS A 106 -43.39 19.99 0.76
CA HIS A 106 -43.24 19.33 2.07
C HIS A 106 -41.78 18.99 2.38
N THR A 107 -41.45 18.82 3.66
CA THR A 107 -40.10 18.50 4.15
C THR A 107 -40.15 17.41 5.22
N PHE A 108 -39.32 16.37 5.11
CA PHE A 108 -39.22 15.32 6.13
C PHE A 108 -37.97 15.51 7.01
N ALA A 109 -38.14 15.51 8.33
CA ALA A 109 -37.07 15.82 9.28
C ALA A 109 -36.16 14.62 9.65
N LYS A 110 -36.46 13.40 9.18
CA LYS A 110 -35.70 12.17 9.45
C LYS A 110 -35.68 11.27 8.22
N ALA A 111 -34.58 10.56 7.99
CA ALA A 111 -34.50 9.55 6.95
C ALA A 111 -35.46 8.38 7.24
N GLY A 112 -36.00 7.76 6.20
CA GLY A 112 -37.01 6.71 6.31
C GLY A 112 -37.91 6.59 5.09
N SER A 113 -38.85 5.65 5.14
CA SER A 113 -39.84 5.43 4.09
C SER A 113 -41.20 5.98 4.53
N TYR A 114 -41.72 6.95 3.78
CA TYR A 114 -42.95 7.69 4.13
C TYR A 114 -44.04 7.46 3.09
N SER A 115 -45.27 7.21 3.54
CA SER A 115 -46.44 7.14 2.66
C SER A 115 -47.05 8.54 2.52
N VAL A 116 -47.20 8.99 1.27
CA VAL A 116 -47.88 10.23 0.90
C VAL A 116 -49.18 9.87 0.20
N LYS A 117 -50.31 10.25 0.79
CA LYS A 117 -51.64 10.02 0.23
C LYS A 117 -52.25 11.34 -0.23
N LEU A 118 -52.50 11.44 -1.53
CA LEU A 118 -53.41 12.43 -2.10
C LEU A 118 -54.84 11.91 -1.98
N THR A 119 -55.77 12.76 -1.53
CA THR A 119 -57.22 12.58 -1.69
C THR A 119 -57.77 13.78 -2.45
N VAL A 120 -58.49 13.54 -3.55
CA VAL A 120 -59.19 14.57 -4.32
C VAL A 120 -60.70 14.41 -4.17
N THR A 121 -61.42 15.53 -4.17
CA THR A 121 -62.88 15.61 -4.08
C THR A 121 -63.41 16.40 -5.28
N ASP A 122 -64.45 15.89 -5.95
CA ASP A 122 -65.13 16.60 -7.04
C ASP A 122 -66.12 17.68 -6.55
N ASP A 123 -66.74 18.40 -7.49
CA ASP A 123 -67.74 19.44 -7.19
C ASP A 123 -69.14 18.91 -6.86
N LYS A 124 -69.32 17.58 -6.82
CA LYS A 124 -70.56 16.88 -6.40
C LYS A 124 -70.33 15.99 -5.16
N SER A 125 -69.18 16.16 -4.50
CA SER A 125 -68.73 15.52 -3.24
C SER A 125 -68.35 14.03 -3.28
N LEU A 126 -68.07 13.39 -4.43
CA LEU A 126 -67.35 12.10 -4.41
C LEU A 126 -65.84 12.32 -4.29
N THR A 127 -65.16 11.30 -3.75
CA THR A 127 -63.73 11.33 -3.48
C THR A 127 -62.98 10.17 -4.12
N SER A 128 -61.69 10.39 -4.36
CA SER A 128 -60.75 9.36 -4.83
C SER A 128 -59.37 9.63 -4.23
N SER A 129 -58.54 8.59 -4.07
CA SER A 129 -57.23 8.77 -3.43
C SER A 129 -56.15 7.86 -3.98
N LEU A 130 -54.93 8.40 -4.08
CA LEU A 130 -53.71 7.71 -4.50
C LEU A 130 -52.65 7.83 -3.41
N SER A 131 -51.99 6.73 -3.07
CA SER A 131 -50.81 6.73 -2.21
C SER A 131 -49.55 6.38 -2.99
N LYS A 132 -48.44 7.06 -2.70
CA LYS A 132 -47.09 6.69 -3.13
C LYS A 132 -46.16 6.67 -1.92
N THR A 133 -45.20 5.75 -1.94
CA THR A 133 -44.15 5.67 -0.93
C THR A 133 -42.93 6.46 -1.39
N LEU A 134 -42.43 7.36 -0.54
CA LEU A 134 -41.23 8.16 -0.76
C LEU A 134 -40.11 7.67 0.18
N SER A 135 -38.98 7.26 -0.38
CA SER A 135 -37.78 6.93 0.40
C SER A 135 -36.93 8.18 0.58
N ILE A 136 -36.79 8.64 1.83
CA ILE A 136 -36.02 9.82 2.20
C ILE A 136 -34.66 9.36 2.75
N THR A 137 -33.58 9.70 2.06
CA THR A 137 -32.20 9.52 2.54
C THR A 137 -31.79 10.67 3.46
N ASP A 138 -30.78 10.45 4.30
CA ASP A 138 -30.26 11.56 5.11
C ASP A 138 -29.36 12.47 4.26
N SER A 139 -29.48 13.79 4.43
CA SER A 139 -28.72 14.79 3.66
C SER A 139 -27.20 14.69 3.88
N THR A 140 -26.76 14.05 4.95
CA THR A 140 -25.36 13.66 5.20
C THR A 140 -24.81 12.64 4.19
N ALA A 141 -25.64 12.01 3.36
CA ALA A 141 -25.23 11.25 2.18
C ALA A 141 -25.08 12.17 0.95
N ALA A 142 -26.06 13.06 0.71
CA ALA A 142 -26.09 13.93 -0.46
C ALA A 142 -24.96 14.99 -0.46
N ASN A 143 -24.61 15.55 0.70
CA ASN A 143 -23.54 16.55 0.80
C ASN A 143 -22.13 15.97 0.57
N ARG A 144 -21.95 14.65 0.56
CA ARG A 144 -20.68 14.02 0.10
C ARG A 144 -20.47 14.22 -1.40
N ASP A 145 -21.58 14.31 -2.15
CA ASP A 145 -21.58 14.26 -3.60
C ASP A 145 -21.47 15.67 -4.23
N GLU A 146 -21.93 16.73 -3.55
CA GLU A 146 -21.81 18.10 -4.08
C GLU A 146 -20.37 18.64 -3.95
N HIS A 147 -19.69 18.38 -2.82
CA HIS A 147 -18.28 18.74 -2.65
C HIS A 147 -17.34 17.93 -3.57
N LEU A 148 -17.79 16.76 -4.07
CA LEU A 148 -17.11 15.95 -5.07
C LEU A 148 -17.63 16.18 -6.51
N ARG A 149 -18.52 17.14 -6.76
CA ARG A 149 -19.02 17.48 -8.12
C ARG A 149 -18.66 18.89 -8.61
N LEU A 150 -18.00 19.70 -7.78
CA LEU A 150 -17.70 21.11 -8.08
C LEU A 150 -16.20 21.45 -8.09
N SER A 151 -15.34 20.54 -8.55
CA SER A 151 -13.91 20.80 -8.76
C SER A 151 -13.68 21.84 -9.85
N LYS A 152 -13.10 23.00 -9.50
CA LYS A 152 -12.77 24.09 -10.45
C LYS A 152 -11.49 23.84 -11.26
N GLY A 153 -11.15 22.58 -11.53
CA GLY A 153 -9.86 22.21 -12.13
C GLY A 153 -8.66 22.44 -11.22
N THR A 154 -8.87 22.45 -9.89
CA THR A 154 -7.82 22.57 -8.87
C THR A 154 -7.89 21.48 -7.78
N GLU A 155 -8.79 20.50 -7.93
CA GLU A 155 -8.87 19.32 -7.06
C GLU A 155 -8.36 18.07 -7.79
N LEU A 156 -7.93 17.06 -7.02
CA LEU A 156 -7.56 15.74 -7.54
C LEU A 156 -8.00 14.62 -6.58
N ARG A 157 -8.74 13.63 -7.07
CA ARG A 157 -9.27 12.50 -6.28
C ARG A 157 -8.59 11.19 -6.66
N ILE A 158 -8.00 10.54 -5.66
CA ILE A 158 -7.19 9.33 -5.79
C ILE A 158 -7.82 8.22 -4.93
N PRO A 159 -8.24 7.07 -5.48
CA PRO A 159 -8.69 5.95 -4.67
C PRO A 159 -7.50 5.26 -4.01
N ILE A 160 -7.64 4.87 -2.75
CA ILE A 160 -6.62 4.12 -2.00
C ILE A 160 -7.18 2.78 -1.52
N SER A 161 -6.37 1.72 -1.60
CA SER A 161 -6.78 0.35 -1.20
C SER A 161 -6.82 0.14 0.32
N GLU A 162 -6.08 0.96 1.08
CA GLU A 162 -5.98 0.87 2.52
C GLU A 162 -6.16 2.27 3.12
N GLU A 163 -6.80 2.37 4.29
CA GLU A 163 -6.79 3.60 5.08
C GLU A 163 -5.47 3.67 5.87
N PRO A 164 -4.70 4.78 5.80
CA PRO A 164 -3.49 4.99 6.58
C PRO A 164 -3.72 4.74 8.07
N LYS A 165 -2.88 3.93 8.72
CA LYS A 165 -2.97 3.74 10.19
C LYS A 165 -2.40 4.92 10.98
N GLU A 166 -1.36 5.54 10.43
CA GLU A 166 -0.58 6.64 10.98
C GLU A 166 0.07 7.43 9.82
N LEU A 167 0.39 8.70 10.03
CA LEU A 167 1.00 9.58 9.03
C LEU A 167 2.32 10.22 9.49
N LEU A 168 2.71 10.09 10.77
CA LEU A 168 4.07 10.46 11.19
C LEU A 168 5.10 9.57 10.48
N PRO A 169 6.17 10.16 9.88
CA PRO A 169 6.97 9.50 8.84
C PRO A 169 7.66 8.22 9.31
N GLU A 170 8.16 8.20 10.55
CA GLU A 170 8.84 7.04 11.15
C GLU A 170 7.94 5.88 11.58
N ALA A 171 6.63 6.10 11.62
CA ALA A 171 5.62 5.08 11.91
C ALA A 171 4.93 4.56 10.63
N THR A 172 5.35 5.04 9.45
CA THR A 172 4.83 4.54 8.17
C THR A 172 5.40 3.15 7.84
N GLU A 173 4.51 2.17 7.71
CA GLU A 173 4.84 0.80 7.30
C GLU A 173 4.22 0.43 5.93
N GLY A 174 3.06 1.00 5.61
CA GLY A 174 2.35 0.78 4.34
C GLY A 174 2.75 1.78 3.24
N THR A 175 2.40 1.43 2.01
CA THR A 175 2.73 2.25 0.82
C THR A 175 1.91 3.55 0.80
N TRP A 176 0.61 3.49 1.08
CA TRP A 176 -0.25 4.68 1.11
C TRP A 176 0.07 5.61 2.29
N GLU A 177 0.42 5.05 3.47
CA GLU A 177 0.97 5.81 4.59
C GLU A 177 2.21 6.61 4.16
N SER A 178 3.18 5.96 3.50
CA SER A 178 4.43 6.61 3.07
C SER A 178 4.20 7.65 1.96
N ASP A 179 3.35 7.33 0.97
CA ASP A 179 3.02 8.25 -0.14
C ASP A 179 2.31 9.52 0.36
N ILE A 180 1.37 9.40 1.33
CA ILE A 180 0.65 10.55 1.88
C ILE A 180 1.53 11.33 2.88
N SER A 181 2.32 10.63 3.70
CA SER A 181 3.27 11.26 4.63
C SER A 181 4.33 12.08 3.87
N GLY A 182 4.88 11.56 2.76
CA GLY A 182 5.84 12.28 1.90
C GLY A 182 5.27 13.50 1.14
N LEU A 183 3.96 13.73 1.19
CA LEU A 183 3.34 14.98 0.73
C LEU A 183 3.21 16.03 1.85
N ILE A 184 3.28 15.61 3.12
CA ILE A 184 3.12 16.46 4.31
C ILE A 184 4.49 16.84 4.90
N PHE A 185 5.43 15.89 4.95
CA PHE A 185 6.78 16.06 5.46
C PHE A 185 7.79 16.12 4.30
N ASP A 186 8.88 16.88 4.46
CA ASP A 186 9.98 16.97 3.49
C ASP A 186 11.29 16.44 4.11
N THR A 187 12.24 16.07 3.26
CA THR A 187 13.46 15.32 3.61
C THR A 187 14.73 16.12 3.30
N MET A 188 15.80 15.88 4.08
CA MET A 188 17.07 16.62 3.95
C MET A 188 17.63 16.53 2.53
N VAL A 189 17.62 15.31 2.00
CA VAL A 189 17.93 15.00 0.60
C VAL A 189 16.72 14.31 -0.04
N GLN A 190 16.66 14.28 -1.37
CA GLN A 190 15.60 13.62 -2.13
C GLN A 190 16.23 12.59 -3.10
N SER A 191 15.43 11.73 -3.73
CA SER A 191 15.90 10.73 -4.71
C SER A 191 15.22 10.96 -6.06
N ASP A 192 16.00 11.00 -7.13
CA ASP A 192 15.48 11.28 -8.48
C ASP A 192 14.95 10.02 -9.20
N GLN A 193 14.66 10.14 -10.50
CA GLN A 193 14.12 9.04 -11.33
C GLN A 193 15.15 7.96 -11.68
N SER A 194 16.45 8.27 -11.53
CA SER A 194 17.57 7.31 -11.59
C SER A 194 17.98 6.80 -10.21
N PHE A 195 17.22 7.19 -9.18
CA PHE A 195 17.48 7.00 -7.75
C PHE A 195 18.73 7.69 -7.22
N ALA A 196 19.36 8.57 -8.00
CA ALA A 196 20.45 9.39 -7.51
C ALA A 196 19.96 10.26 -6.34
N ILE A 197 20.74 10.30 -5.26
CA ILE A 197 20.45 11.21 -4.15
C ILE A 197 20.80 12.62 -4.60
N ILE A 198 19.85 13.54 -4.44
CA ILE A 198 19.92 14.94 -4.83
C ILE A 198 19.59 15.85 -3.64
N PRO A 199 20.03 17.12 -3.62
CA PRO A 199 19.70 18.06 -2.54
C PRO A 199 18.18 18.25 -2.40
N GLY A 200 17.68 18.07 -1.17
CA GLY A 200 16.32 18.41 -0.78
C GLY A 200 16.29 19.84 -0.24
N PHE A 201 15.68 20.03 0.92
CA PHE A 201 15.83 21.29 1.66
C PHE A 201 17.25 21.50 2.20
N ALA A 202 18.14 20.50 2.13
CA ALA A 202 19.55 20.60 2.47
C ALA A 202 20.48 20.07 1.36
N THR A 203 21.73 20.56 1.33
CA THR A 203 22.87 19.91 0.67
C THR A 203 23.71 19.16 1.70
N TRP A 204 24.64 18.30 1.28
CA TRP A 204 25.51 17.57 2.20
C TRP A 204 26.96 17.46 1.72
N GLU A 205 27.86 17.25 2.68
CA GLU A 205 29.25 16.82 2.51
C GLU A 205 29.46 15.49 3.24
N TRP A 206 30.42 14.67 2.77
CA TRP A 206 30.84 13.44 3.44
C TRP A 206 32.35 13.46 3.70
N ASN A 207 32.73 13.31 4.97
CA ASN A 207 34.11 13.16 5.39
C ASN A 207 34.38 11.67 5.72
N PRO A 208 35.15 10.95 4.89
CA PRO A 208 35.37 9.51 5.07
C PRO A 208 36.28 9.17 6.27
N ASP A 209 37.25 10.03 6.59
CA ASP A 209 38.23 9.78 7.67
C ASP A 209 37.57 9.81 9.05
N THR A 210 36.64 10.75 9.25
CA THR A 210 35.85 10.89 10.49
C THR A 210 34.50 10.17 10.44
N LYS A 211 34.10 9.66 9.27
CA LYS A 211 32.78 9.09 8.97
C LYS A 211 31.62 10.05 9.28
N THR A 212 31.76 11.30 8.85
CA THR A 212 30.82 12.39 9.20
C THR A 212 30.11 12.93 7.98
N TYR A 213 28.78 12.99 8.05
CA TYR A 213 27.96 13.81 7.15
C TYR A 213 27.78 15.20 7.77
N ILE A 214 27.94 16.25 6.95
CA ILE A 214 27.58 17.62 7.30
C ILE A 214 26.47 18.05 6.34
N PHE A 215 25.32 18.43 6.87
CA PHE A 215 24.15 18.89 6.13
C PHE A 215 24.00 20.41 6.29
N HIS A 216 23.89 21.11 5.17
CA HIS A 216 23.65 22.56 5.10
C HIS A 216 22.20 22.81 4.70
N ILE A 217 21.39 23.27 5.65
CA ILE A 217 19.96 23.56 5.52
C ILE A 217 19.78 24.87 4.75
N ARG A 218 18.84 24.92 3.79
CA ARG A 218 18.46 26.17 3.12
C ARG A 218 17.75 27.12 4.11
N PRO A 219 18.22 28.36 4.30
CA PRO A 219 17.48 29.37 5.07
C PRO A 219 16.13 29.70 4.41
N GLY A 220 15.12 30.05 5.21
CA GLY A 220 13.78 30.41 4.73
C GLY A 220 12.86 29.23 4.40
N VAL A 221 13.31 27.98 4.55
CA VAL A 221 12.46 26.78 4.51
C VAL A 221 11.48 26.81 5.67
N LYS A 222 10.21 26.51 5.42
CA LYS A 222 9.14 26.66 6.42
C LYS A 222 8.23 25.45 6.51
N PHE A 223 7.87 25.12 7.74
CA PHE A 223 6.74 24.27 8.05
C PHE A 223 5.42 24.91 7.58
N SER A 224 4.38 24.10 7.44
CA SER A 224 3.08 24.54 6.91
C SER A 224 2.33 25.56 7.79
N ASP A 225 2.72 25.70 9.07
CA ASP A 225 2.28 26.76 9.98
C ASP A 225 3.03 28.11 9.81
N GLY A 226 4.12 28.12 9.03
CA GLY A 226 4.96 29.29 8.76
C GLY A 226 6.20 29.42 9.64
N VAL A 227 6.42 28.51 10.61
CA VAL A 227 7.66 28.44 11.39
C VAL A 227 8.81 27.96 10.50
N GLU A 228 10.01 28.50 10.73
CA GLU A 228 11.21 28.20 9.92
C GLU A 228 11.90 26.92 10.40
N LEU A 229 12.29 26.06 9.45
CA LEU A 229 12.95 24.78 9.72
C LEU A 229 14.44 25.03 10.02
N THR A 230 14.91 24.49 11.14
CA THR A 230 16.27 24.68 11.64
C THR A 230 16.93 23.37 12.04
N CYS A 231 18.21 23.43 12.38
CA CYS A 231 18.94 22.28 12.92
C CYS A 231 18.32 21.74 14.23
N ASP A 232 17.63 22.58 15.01
CA ASP A 232 16.93 22.14 16.24
C ASP A 232 15.81 21.12 15.93
N ASP A 233 15.16 21.21 14.77
CA ASP A 233 14.14 20.29 14.29
C ASP A 233 14.73 18.96 13.80
N LEU A 234 15.93 19.00 13.21
CA LEU A 234 16.71 17.80 12.87
C LEU A 234 17.15 17.07 14.14
N MET A 235 17.68 17.80 15.13
CA MET A 235 18.02 17.25 16.44
C MET A 235 16.80 16.60 17.09
N PHE A 236 15.64 17.28 17.11
CA PHE A 236 14.41 16.71 17.65
C PHE A 236 13.93 15.46 16.89
N SER A 237 13.95 15.47 15.55
CA SER A 237 13.51 14.33 14.75
C SER A 237 14.35 13.08 15.05
N PHE A 238 15.68 13.22 15.12
CA PHE A 238 16.57 12.13 15.49
C PHE A 238 16.41 11.69 16.96
N LYS A 239 16.12 12.61 17.91
CA LYS A 239 15.73 12.29 19.31
C LYS A 239 14.52 11.37 19.36
N ALA A 240 13.51 11.60 18.51
CA ALA A 240 12.34 10.74 18.40
C ALA A 240 12.69 9.37 17.77
N TRP A 241 13.34 9.34 16.61
CA TRP A 241 13.60 8.10 15.85
C TRP A 241 14.52 7.09 16.56
N THR A 242 15.36 7.58 17.47
CA THR A 242 16.24 6.76 18.31
C THR A 242 15.70 6.51 19.72
N HIS A 243 14.52 7.06 20.07
CA HIS A 243 13.99 7.04 21.43
C HIS A 243 13.83 5.61 21.99
N PRO A 244 14.14 5.34 23.28
CA PRO A 244 13.99 4.00 23.86
C PRO A 244 12.63 3.34 23.70
N ASP A 245 11.57 4.13 23.58
CA ASP A 245 10.18 3.64 23.51
C ASP A 245 9.56 3.74 22.09
N TYR A 246 10.37 4.10 21.07
CA TYR A 246 10.01 4.03 19.65
C TYR A 246 9.65 2.59 19.25
N PRO A 247 8.51 2.33 18.59
CA PRO A 247 8.05 0.98 18.28
C PRO A 247 8.49 0.51 16.89
N GLY A 248 8.88 1.43 16.01
CA GLY A 248 8.99 1.17 14.58
C GLY A 248 10.22 0.34 14.23
N VAL A 249 10.08 -0.44 13.17
CA VAL A 249 11.11 -1.39 12.69
C VAL A 249 12.37 -0.72 12.14
N ARG A 250 12.37 0.61 11.94
CA ARG A 250 13.45 1.34 11.23
C ARG A 250 14.63 1.77 12.12
N PHE A 251 14.71 1.33 13.38
CA PHE A 251 15.82 1.75 14.26
C PHE A 251 17.20 1.38 13.69
N ASP A 252 17.31 0.26 12.96
CA ASP A 252 18.58 -0.23 12.43
C ASP A 252 19.22 0.72 11.40
N ASP A 253 18.43 1.56 10.71
CA ASP A 253 18.93 2.63 9.83
C ASP A 253 19.69 3.72 10.62
N PHE A 254 19.31 3.95 11.87
CA PHE A 254 19.91 4.93 12.79
C PHE A 254 21.01 4.32 13.68
N SER A 255 21.03 3.00 13.84
CA SER A 255 22.07 2.26 14.59
C SER A 255 23.55 2.56 14.21
N PRO A 256 23.90 3.00 12.97
CA PRO A 256 25.27 3.38 12.65
C PRO A 256 25.71 4.71 13.28
N ILE A 257 24.79 5.53 13.81
CA ILE A 257 25.12 6.83 14.42
C ILE A 257 25.83 6.62 15.76
N VAL A 258 26.93 7.34 15.99
CA VAL A 258 27.70 7.22 17.25
C VAL A 258 26.81 7.62 18.44
N GLY A 259 26.60 6.70 19.39
CA GLY A 259 25.77 6.93 20.58
C GLY A 259 24.28 6.57 20.43
N ALA A 260 23.80 6.18 19.24
CA ALA A 260 22.38 5.91 19.03
C ALA A 260 21.92 4.57 19.61
N VAL A 261 22.75 3.53 19.57
CA VAL A 261 22.45 2.21 20.18
C VAL A 261 22.44 2.32 21.71
N GLU A 262 23.39 3.08 22.25
CA GLU A 262 23.48 3.44 23.67
C GLU A 262 22.22 4.19 24.13
N TYR A 263 21.85 5.26 23.40
CA TYR A 263 20.64 6.04 23.68
C TYR A 263 19.38 5.17 23.66
N ARG A 264 19.17 4.40 22.58
CA ARG A 264 18.03 3.49 22.38
C ARG A 264 17.90 2.45 23.49
N ASN A 265 18.98 1.74 23.80
CA ASN A 265 18.96 0.64 24.76
C ASN A 265 18.96 1.13 26.23
N ARG A 266 19.03 2.45 26.46
CA ARG A 266 19.30 3.08 27.77
C ARG A 266 20.62 2.57 28.39
N THR A 267 21.52 2.05 27.58
CA THR A 267 22.82 1.54 28.01
C THR A 267 23.85 2.64 28.03
N PHE A 268 24.69 2.66 29.06
CA PHE A 268 25.83 3.54 29.13
C PHE A 268 27.10 2.73 29.30
N GLY A 269 28.07 3.03 28.44
CA GLY A 269 29.43 2.54 28.56
C GLY A 269 29.59 1.03 28.67
N THR A 270 29.51 0.35 27.53
CA THR A 270 30.21 -0.92 27.37
C THR A 270 31.70 -0.72 27.64
N LEU A 271 32.23 -1.54 28.55
CA LEU A 271 33.61 -1.57 29.01
C LEU A 271 34.20 -2.95 28.71
N SER A 272 35.19 -2.98 27.80
CA SER A 272 36.08 -4.14 27.66
C SER A 272 36.87 -4.33 28.96
N LEU A 273 36.60 -5.42 29.65
CA LEU A 273 37.30 -5.85 30.84
C LEU A 273 38.67 -6.42 30.46
N THR A 274 39.72 -6.00 31.16
CA THR A 274 40.97 -6.77 31.19
C THR A 274 40.81 -7.95 32.15
N PRO A 275 41.68 -8.99 32.08
CA PRO A 275 41.66 -10.09 33.05
C PRO A 275 41.76 -9.63 34.52
N ASP A 276 42.46 -8.51 34.78
CA ASP A 276 42.54 -7.89 36.11
C ASP A 276 41.19 -7.28 36.53
N LEU A 277 40.46 -6.65 35.59
CA LEU A 277 39.12 -6.09 35.84
C LEU A 277 38.07 -7.18 36.04
N VAL A 278 38.16 -8.28 35.28
CA VAL A 278 37.36 -9.50 35.51
C VAL A 278 37.59 -10.01 36.93
N THR A 279 38.86 -10.21 37.32
CA THR A 279 39.23 -10.72 38.65
C THR A 279 38.74 -9.80 39.77
N ALA A 280 38.78 -8.48 39.57
CA ALA A 280 38.27 -7.51 40.54
C ALA A 280 36.73 -7.57 40.65
N LEU A 281 36.02 -7.60 39.52
CA LEU A 281 34.56 -7.73 39.47
C LEU A 281 34.07 -9.00 40.15
N ASP A 282 34.69 -10.14 39.88
CA ASP A 282 34.36 -11.43 40.49
C ASP A 282 34.64 -11.45 42.01
N SER A 283 35.47 -10.52 42.52
CA SER A 283 35.69 -10.27 43.95
C SER A 283 34.73 -9.24 44.58
N GLY A 284 33.80 -8.67 43.80
CA GLY A 284 32.79 -7.71 44.26
C GLY A 284 33.24 -6.24 44.33
N ALA A 285 34.35 -5.87 43.69
CA ALA A 285 34.89 -4.50 43.75
C ALA A 285 35.41 -4.01 42.39
N LEU A 286 35.09 -2.76 42.04
CA LEU A 286 35.71 -2.07 40.89
C LEU A 286 36.89 -1.19 41.36
N PRO A 287 38.09 -1.32 40.74
CA PRO A 287 39.22 -0.46 41.07
C PRO A 287 39.01 0.97 40.52
N PRO A 288 39.64 2.01 41.10
CA PRO A 288 39.47 3.40 40.66
C PRO A 288 39.74 3.63 39.17
N SER A 289 40.67 2.90 38.57
CA SER A 289 40.98 2.95 37.13
C SER A 289 39.82 2.51 36.22
N ALA A 290 38.84 1.74 36.72
CA ALA A 290 37.61 1.44 36.00
C ALA A 290 36.58 2.57 36.10
N LEU A 291 36.61 3.39 37.17
CA LEU A 291 35.67 4.49 37.36
C LEU A 291 35.92 5.61 36.33
N ASP A 292 37.19 5.91 36.05
CA ASP A 292 37.59 6.85 34.99
C ASP A 292 37.08 6.44 33.59
N ALA A 293 36.94 5.13 33.34
CA ALA A 293 36.41 4.61 32.08
C ALA A 293 34.89 4.89 31.89
N PHE A 294 34.15 5.14 32.97
CA PHE A 294 32.75 5.59 32.92
C PHE A 294 32.61 7.12 32.84
N THR A 295 33.59 7.87 33.35
CA THR A 295 33.64 9.35 33.26
C THR A 295 33.59 9.84 31.80
N LYS A 296 34.17 9.11 30.84
CA LYS A 296 34.09 9.47 29.40
C LYS A 296 32.66 9.42 28.81
N TYR A 297 31.73 8.72 29.48
CA TYR A 297 30.31 8.66 29.12
C TYR A 297 29.47 9.65 29.98
N GLY A 298 30.10 10.63 30.62
CA GLY A 298 29.45 11.67 31.41
C GLY A 298 29.07 11.28 32.84
N ILE A 299 29.47 10.09 33.31
CA ILE A 299 29.00 9.52 34.59
C ILE A 299 30.13 9.50 35.61
N THR A 300 30.10 10.45 36.54
CA THR A 300 31.08 10.59 37.62
C THR A 300 30.71 9.69 38.81
N LEU A 301 31.10 8.41 38.76
CA LEU A 301 31.00 7.51 39.92
C LEU A 301 31.93 8.00 41.03
N SER A 302 31.36 8.47 42.15
CA SER A 302 32.02 9.47 43.00
C SER A 302 32.50 8.96 44.36
N GLY A 303 32.80 7.67 44.48
CA GLY A 303 33.34 7.03 45.67
C GLY A 303 33.71 5.55 45.46
N ASN A 304 33.85 4.79 46.55
CA ASN A 304 33.98 3.34 46.47
C ASN A 304 32.70 2.76 45.86
N VAL A 305 32.81 2.04 44.74
CA VAL A 305 31.65 1.46 44.06
C VAL A 305 31.41 0.05 44.56
N ALA A 306 30.22 -0.17 45.14
CA ALA A 306 29.78 -1.49 45.55
C ALA A 306 29.18 -2.22 44.34
N VAL A 307 29.70 -3.41 44.05
CA VAL A 307 29.21 -4.30 43.01
C VAL A 307 28.47 -5.45 43.68
N LYS A 308 27.20 -5.64 43.34
CA LYS A 308 26.36 -6.70 43.86
C LYS A 308 25.89 -7.59 42.70
N ILE A 309 26.08 -8.89 42.84
CA ILE A 309 25.63 -9.87 41.85
C ILE A 309 24.26 -10.38 42.33
N ASP A 310 23.21 -9.94 41.66
CA ASP A 310 21.83 -10.34 41.88
C ASP A 310 21.52 -11.59 41.03
N GLY A 311 21.76 -12.76 41.62
CA GLY A 311 21.58 -14.05 40.96
C GLY A 311 20.12 -14.53 40.98
N THR A 312 19.48 -14.55 39.80
CA THR A 312 18.26 -15.32 39.53
C THR A 312 18.36 -15.96 38.14
N GLU A 313 18.17 -17.27 38.05
CA GLU A 313 18.03 -17.97 36.78
C GLU A 313 16.72 -17.54 36.08
N ASP A 314 16.80 -16.96 34.88
CA ASP A 314 15.62 -16.81 34.04
C ASP A 314 15.41 -18.08 33.20
N ALA A 315 14.44 -18.89 33.62
CA ALA A 315 14.07 -20.15 32.96
C ALA A 315 13.55 -19.98 31.52
N ALA A 316 13.22 -18.76 31.07
CA ALA A 316 12.83 -18.49 29.68
C ALA A 316 14.03 -18.34 28.72
N SER A 317 15.25 -18.16 29.23
CA SER A 317 16.43 -17.73 28.45
C SER A 317 17.19 -18.83 27.70
N GLY A 318 16.81 -20.09 27.84
CA GLY A 318 17.50 -21.22 27.19
C GLY A 318 18.87 -21.58 27.79
N GLY A 319 19.18 -21.12 29.01
CA GLY A 319 20.35 -21.59 29.77
C GLY A 319 21.64 -20.77 29.60
N LYS A 320 21.54 -19.50 29.21
CA LYS A 320 22.66 -18.55 29.35
C LYS A 320 22.59 -17.88 30.73
N GLU A 321 23.65 -17.99 31.53
CA GLU A 321 23.78 -17.27 32.80
C GLU A 321 24.01 -15.76 32.57
N THR A 322 22.93 -15.00 32.35
CA THR A 322 22.98 -13.54 32.49
C THR A 322 22.79 -13.18 33.97
N SER A 323 23.86 -13.32 34.76
CA SER A 323 23.88 -12.75 36.10
C SER A 323 23.57 -11.24 36.03
N ALA A 324 22.61 -10.75 36.82
CA ALA A 324 22.28 -9.34 36.86
C ALA A 324 23.19 -8.65 37.86
N TRP A 325 24.00 -7.70 37.42
CA TRP A 325 24.90 -6.94 38.29
C TRP A 325 24.17 -5.66 38.70
N SER A 326 24.33 -5.21 39.94
CA SER A 326 23.92 -3.87 40.38
C SER A 326 25.13 -3.10 40.92
N ILE A 327 25.35 -1.93 40.33
CA ILE A 327 26.52 -1.07 40.57
C ILE A 327 26.03 0.20 41.24
N THR A 328 26.44 0.41 42.50
CA THR A 328 25.96 1.53 43.32
C THR A 328 27.09 2.49 43.65
N ASP A 329 26.93 3.77 43.27
CA ASP A 329 27.82 4.84 43.72
C ASP A 329 27.51 5.14 45.19
N SER A 330 28.46 4.83 46.08
CA SER A 330 28.30 5.03 47.53
C SER A 330 28.08 6.49 47.94
N LYS A 331 28.41 7.48 47.09
CA LYS A 331 28.25 8.91 47.42
C LYS A 331 26.95 9.52 46.89
N SER A 332 26.51 9.17 45.68
CA SER A 332 25.20 9.62 45.16
C SER A 332 24.03 8.70 45.52
N GLN A 333 24.32 7.48 46.00
CA GLN A 333 23.35 6.40 46.27
C GLN A 333 22.53 5.97 45.04
N LYS A 334 22.89 6.42 43.82
CA LYS A 334 22.34 5.87 42.59
C LYS A 334 22.86 4.45 42.36
N SER A 335 21.94 3.56 42.00
CA SER A 335 22.22 2.19 41.62
C SER A 335 21.83 1.98 40.16
N TYR A 336 22.71 1.33 39.40
CA TYR A 336 22.58 1.06 37.98
C TYR A 336 22.66 -0.45 37.76
N SER A 337 21.80 -1.02 36.92
CA SER A 337 21.93 -2.42 36.52
C SER A 337 23.07 -2.58 35.51
N ALA A 338 23.71 -3.75 35.50
CA ALA A 338 24.70 -4.14 34.51
C ALA A 338 24.45 -5.56 34.01
N THR A 339 24.77 -5.78 32.74
CA THR A 339 24.87 -7.09 32.12
C THR A 339 26.32 -7.35 31.72
N ARG A 340 26.80 -8.56 31.97
CA ARG A 340 28.12 -9.02 31.50
C ARG A 340 27.95 -10.06 30.41
N ASP A 341 28.69 -9.91 29.31
CA ASP A 341 28.82 -10.91 28.26
C ASP A 341 30.32 -11.15 28.01
N GLY A 342 30.83 -12.28 28.51
CA GLY A 342 32.26 -12.59 28.55
C GLY A 342 33.10 -11.48 29.22
N ASP A 343 33.96 -10.85 28.42
CA ASP A 343 34.84 -9.75 28.82
C ASP A 343 34.22 -8.35 28.57
N GLN A 344 32.91 -8.24 28.36
CA GLN A 344 32.21 -6.97 28.20
C GLN A 344 31.25 -6.73 29.37
N LEU A 345 31.43 -5.62 30.09
CA LEU A 345 30.47 -5.12 31.08
C LEU A 345 29.72 -3.94 30.48
N THR A 346 28.38 -4.00 30.43
CA THR A 346 27.53 -2.89 29.96
C THR A 346 26.59 -2.47 31.06
N LEU A 347 26.55 -1.17 31.39
CA LEU A 347 25.63 -0.61 32.38
C LEU A 347 24.35 -0.10 31.71
N HIS A 348 23.27 -0.07 32.48
CA HIS A 348 21.91 0.27 32.07
C HIS A 348 21.34 1.30 33.05
N LEU A 349 20.68 2.34 32.53
CA LEU A 349 19.92 3.25 33.38
C LEU A 349 18.67 2.57 33.97
N PRO A 350 18.25 2.94 35.20
CA PRO A 350 16.97 2.49 35.75
C PRO A 350 15.79 2.82 34.83
N LYS A 351 14.79 1.93 34.75
CA LYS A 351 13.59 2.13 33.93
C LYS A 351 12.83 3.38 34.39
N GLY A 352 12.88 4.44 33.58
CA GLY A 352 12.32 5.76 33.90
C GLY A 352 13.36 6.88 33.86
N GLU A 353 14.65 6.57 33.97
CA GLU A 353 15.72 7.51 33.62
C GLU A 353 15.98 7.52 32.11
N THR A 354 16.40 8.68 31.61
CA THR A 354 16.76 8.94 30.21
C THR A 354 18.22 9.37 30.12
N LEU A 355 18.94 8.90 29.10
CA LEU A 355 20.31 9.34 28.83
C LEU A 355 20.34 10.83 28.47
N PRO A 356 21.44 11.55 28.77
CA PRO A 356 21.58 12.96 28.43
C PRO A 356 21.58 13.14 26.91
N TRP A 357 20.55 13.81 26.41
CA TRP A 357 20.51 14.34 25.05
C TRP A 357 21.54 15.48 24.93
N PRO A 358 22.31 15.60 23.82
CA PRO A 358 22.21 14.85 22.57
C PRO A 358 23.01 13.54 22.52
N ILE A 359 22.60 12.67 21.59
CA ILE A 359 23.43 11.57 21.07
C ILE A 359 24.77 12.15 20.61
N SER A 360 25.88 11.53 21.00
CA SER A 360 27.23 12.09 20.84
C SER A 360 27.68 12.27 19.39
N GLY A 361 27.13 11.50 18.45
CA GLY A 361 27.33 11.67 17.02
C GLY A 361 26.49 12.78 16.36
N LEU A 362 25.58 13.43 17.08
CA LEU A 362 24.67 14.46 16.55
C LEU A 362 25.01 15.85 17.08
N LYS A 363 25.10 16.84 16.19
CA LYS A 363 25.46 18.21 16.55
C LYS A 363 24.89 19.27 15.59
N CYS A 364 24.31 20.33 16.15
CA CYS A 364 24.21 21.62 15.46
C CYS A 364 25.53 22.41 15.61
N VAL A 365 26.04 22.92 14.50
CA VAL A 365 27.16 23.88 14.49
C VAL A 365 26.61 25.31 14.56
N ASP A 366 25.50 25.56 13.86
CA ASP A 366 24.70 26.77 13.86
C ASP A 366 23.25 26.41 13.42
N PRO A 367 22.27 27.34 13.36
CA PRO A 367 20.88 27.02 13.02
C PRO A 367 20.65 26.34 11.66
N TYR A 368 21.61 26.42 10.73
CA TYR A 368 21.52 25.86 9.38
C TYR A 368 22.56 24.76 9.08
N THR A 369 23.41 24.40 10.05
CA THR A 369 24.48 23.39 9.84
C THR A 369 24.35 22.24 10.84
N PHE A 370 23.97 21.06 10.35
CA PHE A 370 23.76 19.83 11.12
C PHE A 370 24.83 18.78 10.80
N SER A 371 25.37 18.12 11.81
CA SER A 371 26.45 17.15 11.70
C SER A 371 26.01 15.80 12.26
N VAL A 372 26.26 14.73 11.50
CA VAL A 372 26.00 13.33 11.89
C VAL A 372 27.25 12.49 11.70
N GLN A 373 27.80 11.96 12.79
CA GLN A 373 28.93 11.04 12.78
C GLN A 373 28.48 9.58 12.92
N LEU A 374 29.04 8.69 12.09
CA LEU A 374 28.77 7.26 12.08
C LEU A 374 29.93 6.43 12.67
N ASN A 375 29.61 5.36 13.39
CA ASN A 375 30.58 4.39 13.92
C ASN A 375 31.22 3.54 12.79
N LYS A 376 30.46 3.25 11.74
CA LYS A 376 30.86 2.57 10.49
C LYS A 376 30.41 3.39 9.28
N THR A 377 31.09 3.25 8.15
CA THR A 377 30.52 3.71 6.87
C THR A 377 29.32 2.84 6.54
N GLN A 378 28.19 3.45 6.19
CA GLN A 378 26.96 2.77 5.81
C GLN A 378 26.42 3.45 4.54
N ARG A 379 26.54 2.78 3.38
CA ARG A 379 26.15 3.36 2.07
C ARG A 379 24.67 3.75 2.02
N THR A 380 23.79 2.93 2.60
CA THR A 380 22.34 3.15 2.62
C THR A 380 21.87 4.33 3.49
N PHE A 381 22.75 4.94 4.30
CA PHE A 381 22.36 6.00 5.25
C PHE A 381 21.65 7.18 4.59
N LEU A 382 22.14 7.67 3.44
CA LEU A 382 21.50 8.77 2.73
C LEU A 382 20.15 8.37 2.12
N ASN A 383 19.97 7.11 1.70
CA ASN A 383 18.72 6.64 1.10
C ASN A 383 17.59 6.55 2.14
N TYR A 384 17.89 6.00 3.33
CA TYR A 384 16.87 5.80 4.38
C TYR A 384 16.78 6.98 5.36
N VAL A 385 17.87 7.34 6.04
CA VAL A 385 17.88 8.46 7.01
C VAL A 385 17.87 9.83 6.32
N GLY A 386 18.53 9.95 5.16
CA GLY A 386 18.58 11.21 4.42
C GLY A 386 17.32 11.52 3.60
N ALA A 387 16.83 10.53 2.84
CA ALA A 387 15.81 10.70 1.80
C ALA A 387 14.46 10.04 2.09
N SER A 388 14.31 9.28 3.19
CA SER A 388 13.04 8.63 3.55
C SER A 388 12.49 9.03 4.93
N ALA A 389 13.25 9.80 5.72
CA ALA A 389 12.84 10.26 7.06
C ALA A 389 12.46 11.76 7.03
N GLY A 390 11.16 12.05 6.99
CA GLY A 390 10.62 13.42 6.88
C GLY A 390 10.70 14.18 8.21
N ILE A 391 11.09 15.46 8.19
CA ILE A 391 11.43 16.19 9.43
C ILE A 391 10.21 16.65 10.21
N MET A 392 10.20 16.33 11.51
CA MET A 392 9.18 16.78 12.46
C MET A 392 9.55 18.13 13.11
N PRO A 393 8.68 19.16 13.04
CA PRO A 393 8.88 20.41 13.78
C PRO A 393 8.93 20.21 15.30
N LYS A 394 10.05 20.62 15.91
CA LYS A 394 10.30 20.49 17.36
C LYS A 394 9.22 21.18 18.19
N HIS A 395 8.81 22.39 17.79
CA HIS A 395 7.84 23.22 18.52
C HIS A 395 6.42 22.64 18.53
N ILE A 396 6.11 21.67 17.67
CA ILE A 396 4.84 20.92 17.71
C ILE A 396 5.00 19.66 18.56
N TYR A 397 6.00 18.83 18.26
CA TYR A 397 6.05 17.43 18.70
C TYR A 397 6.84 17.19 20.00
N GLU A 398 7.73 18.09 20.43
CA GLU A 398 8.58 17.86 21.62
C GLU A 398 7.77 17.68 22.91
N GLN A 399 6.75 18.52 23.12
CA GLN A 399 5.86 18.43 24.28
C GLN A 399 5.14 17.08 24.42
N TYR A 400 4.87 16.38 23.31
CA TYR A 400 4.17 15.08 23.33
C TYR A 400 5.13 13.94 23.66
N LEU A 401 6.35 13.98 23.11
CA LEU A 401 7.42 13.04 23.45
C LEU A 401 7.82 13.15 24.93
N GLU A 402 7.93 14.36 25.47
CA GLU A 402 8.38 14.59 26.85
C GLU A 402 7.29 14.35 27.90
N ALA A 403 5.99 14.56 27.58
CA ALA A 403 4.92 14.43 28.56
C ALA A 403 4.62 12.98 28.97
N ASN A 404 4.73 12.00 28.06
CA ASN A 404 4.34 10.61 28.30
C ASN A 404 5.23 9.56 27.59
N GLY A 405 6.36 9.97 27.00
CA GLY A 405 7.13 9.09 26.12
C GLY A 405 6.39 8.79 24.81
N TYR A 406 6.90 7.80 24.07
CA TYR A 406 6.56 7.65 22.66
C TYR A 406 5.11 7.22 22.37
N ASP A 407 4.41 6.59 23.32
CA ASP A 407 3.05 6.05 23.07
C ASP A 407 2.00 7.12 22.69
N LYS A 408 2.26 8.40 23.01
CA LYS A 408 1.41 9.53 22.59
C LYS A 408 1.69 10.07 21.18
N LEU A 409 2.69 9.53 20.47
CA LEU A 409 2.93 9.81 19.05
C LEU A 409 2.27 8.79 18.10
N LYS A 410 1.54 7.78 18.62
CA LYS A 410 1.11 6.56 17.88
C LYS A 410 -0.41 6.49 17.57
N GLY A 411 -1.11 7.62 17.44
CA GLY A 411 -2.48 7.61 16.90
C GLY A 411 -3.56 8.41 17.66
N LYS A 412 -4.71 7.77 17.89
CA LYS A 412 -6.08 8.35 17.96
C LYS A 412 -6.37 9.53 18.91
N ASP A 413 -5.44 9.88 19.80
CA ASP A 413 -5.57 11.08 20.65
C ASP A 413 -5.11 12.37 19.92
N LEU A 414 -4.68 12.27 18.65
CA LEU A 414 -4.38 13.38 17.74
C LEU A 414 -5.63 14.17 17.28
N GLU A 415 -6.39 14.74 18.22
CA GLU A 415 -7.20 15.97 17.98
C GLU A 415 -6.30 17.23 17.89
N ILE A 416 -5.02 17.04 17.61
CA ILE A 416 -3.92 17.95 17.92
C ILE A 416 -3.47 18.70 16.65
N GLY A 417 -3.57 20.03 16.68
CA GLY A 417 -2.73 20.98 15.92
C GLY A 417 -2.82 20.98 14.39
N LYS A 418 -3.38 19.94 13.77
CA LYS A 418 -3.09 19.45 12.41
C LYS A 418 -1.68 18.87 12.31
N ILE A 419 -1.51 17.83 11.48
CA ILE A 419 -0.20 17.22 11.23
C ILE A 419 0.64 18.21 10.43
N ILE A 420 1.59 18.87 11.10
CA ILE A 420 2.49 19.87 10.51
C ILE A 420 3.77 19.17 10.03
N GLY A 421 4.08 19.38 8.76
CA GLY A 421 5.39 19.15 8.16
C GLY A 421 5.76 20.29 7.18
N ALA A 422 6.92 20.17 6.55
CA ALA A 422 7.46 21.16 5.60
C ALA A 422 7.23 20.80 4.12
N GLY A 423 6.40 19.78 3.84
CA GLY A 423 6.13 19.26 2.50
C GLY A 423 5.23 20.14 1.62
N PRO A 424 4.96 19.69 0.38
CA PRO A 424 4.17 20.43 -0.62
C PRO A 424 2.68 20.59 -0.27
N TYR A 425 2.14 19.77 0.63
CA TYR A 425 0.75 19.79 1.10
C TYR A 425 0.68 19.76 2.63
N LYS A 426 -0.52 19.98 3.19
CA LYS A 426 -0.82 19.94 4.63
C LYS A 426 -2.13 19.19 4.86
N LEU A 427 -2.23 18.36 5.90
CA LEU A 427 -3.47 17.64 6.21
C LEU A 427 -4.57 18.64 6.62
N ALA A 428 -5.62 18.73 5.81
CA ALA A 428 -6.76 19.61 6.03
C ALA A 428 -7.87 18.91 6.81
N LYS A 429 -8.15 17.64 6.48
CA LYS A 429 -9.15 16.80 7.14
C LYS A 429 -8.80 15.32 6.99
N TRP A 430 -9.20 14.50 7.97
CA TRP A 430 -9.32 13.05 7.86
C TRP A 430 -10.74 12.67 8.31
N GLU A 431 -11.49 12.00 7.44
CA GLU A 431 -12.82 11.46 7.71
C GLU A 431 -12.72 9.92 7.76
N PRO A 432 -12.69 9.30 8.95
CA PRO A 432 -12.32 7.89 9.09
C PRO A 432 -13.18 6.93 8.28
N GLY A 433 -12.53 5.95 7.63
CA GLY A 433 -13.15 4.98 6.73
C GLY A 433 -13.71 5.58 5.43
N GLN A 434 -13.43 6.85 5.12
CA GLN A 434 -13.98 7.55 3.95
C GLN A 434 -12.91 8.25 3.11
N TYR A 435 -12.23 9.27 3.65
CA TYR A 435 -11.23 10.02 2.89
C TYR A 435 -10.25 10.84 3.75
N LEU A 436 -9.11 11.16 3.17
CA LEU A 436 -8.18 12.19 3.65
C LEU A 436 -8.17 13.35 2.66
N GLU A 437 -8.18 14.58 3.17
CA GLU A 437 -8.15 15.82 2.42
C GLU A 437 -6.87 16.59 2.75
N LEU A 438 -6.07 16.88 1.74
CA LEU A 438 -4.84 17.66 1.87
C LEU A 438 -4.97 18.97 1.08
N ASP A 439 -4.72 20.10 1.75
CA ASP A 439 -4.60 21.41 1.12
C ASP A 439 -3.15 21.65 0.67
N ARG A 440 -2.95 22.45 -0.38
CA ARG A 440 -1.62 22.96 -0.78
C ARG A 440 -0.92 23.71 0.35
N ASN A 441 0.40 23.54 0.47
CA ASN A 441 1.23 24.32 1.39
C ASN A 441 1.85 25.54 0.71
N ASP A 442 1.27 26.72 0.93
CA ASP A 442 1.74 28.02 0.39
C ASP A 442 3.12 28.45 0.95
N ASN A 443 3.57 27.80 2.03
CA ASN A 443 4.91 28.00 2.59
C ASN A 443 5.98 27.09 1.95
N TYR A 444 5.60 26.14 1.08
CA TYR A 444 6.53 25.15 0.53
C TYR A 444 7.66 25.81 -0.28
N TRP A 445 8.92 25.55 0.09
CA TRP A 445 10.07 26.33 -0.38
C TRP A 445 10.31 26.21 -1.90
N GLN A 446 10.12 25.03 -2.50
CA GLN A 446 10.28 24.84 -3.96
C GLN A 446 9.27 25.66 -4.80
N SER A 447 8.16 26.13 -4.22
CA SER A 447 7.22 27.02 -4.91
C SER A 447 7.84 28.36 -5.32
N ARG A 448 8.99 28.72 -4.72
CA ARG A 448 9.69 30.00 -4.92
C ARG A 448 10.90 29.90 -5.84
N GLU A 449 11.45 28.71 -6.07
CA GLU A 449 12.72 28.53 -6.79
C GLU A 449 12.58 28.40 -8.32
N ILE A 450 11.41 28.04 -8.86
CA ILE A 450 11.22 27.77 -10.29
C ILE A 450 10.22 28.75 -10.92
N SER A 451 10.69 29.93 -11.31
CA SER A 451 9.96 30.85 -12.20
C SER A 451 10.83 31.25 -13.42
N VAL A 452 11.12 30.26 -14.25
CA VAL A 452 11.73 30.48 -15.58
C VAL A 452 10.61 30.66 -16.61
N ASP A 453 10.76 31.64 -17.51
CA ASP A 453 9.91 31.95 -18.68
C ASP A 453 8.37 32.07 -18.50
N GLY A 454 7.85 31.99 -17.28
CA GLY A 454 6.45 32.32 -16.95
C GLY A 454 5.44 31.19 -17.19
N GLN A 455 5.91 29.94 -17.27
CA GLN A 455 5.05 28.75 -17.24
C GLN A 455 4.85 28.28 -15.78
N THR A 456 3.71 27.61 -15.50
CA THR A 456 3.18 27.43 -14.14
C THR A 456 4.13 26.71 -13.17
N PRO A 457 4.63 27.38 -12.12
CA PRO A 457 5.42 26.73 -11.06
C PRO A 457 4.56 25.74 -10.28
N LEU A 458 5.07 24.53 -10.05
CA LEU A 458 4.47 23.47 -9.20
C LEU A 458 2.94 23.36 -9.27
N GLY A 459 2.40 22.95 -10.42
CA GLY A 459 1.11 22.24 -10.53
C GLY A 459 -0.15 22.90 -9.95
N GLY A 460 -1.12 23.27 -10.79
CA GLY A 460 -2.39 23.90 -10.37
C GLY A 460 -3.37 23.05 -9.54
N VAL A 461 -2.92 22.00 -8.84
CA VAL A 461 -3.74 21.28 -7.85
C VAL A 461 -3.56 21.94 -6.47
N GLU A 462 -4.69 22.43 -5.93
CA GLU A 462 -4.85 23.09 -4.63
C GLU A 462 -5.31 22.11 -3.53
N LYS A 463 -6.07 21.07 -3.91
CA LYS A 463 -6.66 20.08 -3.00
C LYS A 463 -6.49 18.64 -3.49
N LEU A 464 -6.15 17.73 -2.58
CA LEU A 464 -6.12 16.28 -2.80
C LEU A 464 -7.18 15.59 -1.95
N PHE A 465 -7.86 14.61 -2.53
CA PHE A 465 -8.78 13.72 -1.83
C PHE A 465 -8.34 12.26 -2.03
N PHE A 466 -7.76 11.66 -0.99
CA PHE A 466 -7.45 10.23 -0.98
C PHE A 466 -8.67 9.47 -0.44
N ILE A 467 -9.38 8.76 -1.31
CA ILE A 467 -10.68 8.15 -1.02
C ILE A 467 -10.49 6.65 -0.72
N VAL A 468 -10.86 6.23 0.50
CA VAL A 468 -10.74 4.84 0.95
C VAL A 468 -11.69 3.96 0.13
N THR A 469 -11.15 3.06 -0.69
CA THR A 469 -11.91 2.13 -1.53
C THR A 469 -11.11 0.83 -1.67
N PRO A 470 -11.27 -0.14 -0.74
CA PRO A 470 -10.39 -1.32 -0.68
C PRO A 470 -10.51 -2.31 -1.84
N ASP A 471 -11.67 -2.39 -2.49
CA ASP A 471 -11.88 -3.29 -3.61
C ASP A 471 -11.43 -2.67 -4.96
N PRO A 472 -10.48 -3.28 -5.70
CA PRO A 472 -9.97 -2.72 -6.96
C PRO A 472 -11.03 -2.55 -8.06
N GLN A 473 -12.06 -3.40 -8.09
CA GLN A 473 -13.14 -3.28 -9.09
C GLN A 473 -14.07 -2.11 -8.74
N ALA A 474 -14.27 -1.82 -7.46
CA ALA A 474 -14.92 -0.59 -7.00
C ALA A 474 -14.08 0.66 -7.33
N GLN A 475 -12.73 0.60 -7.23
CA GLN A 475 -11.87 1.71 -7.67
C GLN A 475 -12.02 1.98 -9.18
N LEU A 476 -11.99 0.91 -9.99
CA LEU A 476 -12.25 0.99 -11.44
C LEU A 476 -13.64 1.56 -11.74
N ALA A 477 -14.68 1.05 -11.06
CA ALA A 477 -16.04 1.55 -11.21
C ALA A 477 -16.16 3.04 -10.86
N LYS A 478 -15.46 3.52 -9.82
CA LYS A 478 -15.41 4.95 -9.45
C LYS A 478 -14.73 5.81 -10.52
N LEU A 479 -13.65 5.34 -11.16
CA LEU A 479 -13.03 6.08 -12.27
C LEU A 479 -13.97 6.13 -13.49
N LEU A 480 -14.58 4.99 -13.85
CA LEU A 480 -15.56 4.89 -14.95
C LEU A 480 -16.82 5.75 -14.69
N ALA A 481 -17.24 5.88 -13.42
CA ALA A 481 -18.34 6.74 -12.97
C ALA A 481 -17.94 8.22 -12.78
N ASN A 482 -16.70 8.59 -13.08
CA ASN A 482 -16.16 9.95 -12.92
C ASN A 482 -16.12 10.44 -11.44
N GLU A 483 -16.22 9.55 -10.45
CA GLU A 483 -16.14 9.90 -9.02
C GLU A 483 -14.71 10.23 -8.58
N VAL A 484 -13.73 9.39 -8.95
CA VAL A 484 -12.30 9.68 -8.80
C VAL A 484 -11.70 10.18 -10.12
N ASP A 485 -10.55 10.86 -10.07
CA ASP A 485 -9.91 11.49 -11.22
C ASP A 485 -8.76 10.68 -11.81
N VAL A 486 -8.17 9.80 -11.00
CA VAL A 486 -7.01 8.95 -11.34
C VAL A 486 -7.15 7.56 -10.75
N LEU A 487 -6.35 6.63 -11.25
CA LEU A 487 -6.29 5.25 -10.76
C LEU A 487 -4.90 4.64 -11.02
N ASP A 488 -4.20 4.29 -9.95
CA ASP A 488 -3.02 3.42 -9.99
C ASP A 488 -3.50 1.99 -10.28
N THR A 489 -3.42 1.59 -11.56
CA THR A 489 -3.73 0.22 -11.99
C THR A 489 -2.59 -0.76 -11.66
N ARG A 490 -1.49 -0.29 -11.08
CA ARG A 490 -0.31 -1.05 -10.66
C ARG A 490 0.20 -1.91 -11.81
N ALA A 491 -0.05 -3.21 -11.73
CA ALA A 491 0.23 -4.18 -12.79
C ALA A 491 -0.96 -5.15 -12.99
N ASP A 492 -2.20 -4.67 -12.82
CA ASP A 492 -3.38 -5.33 -13.38
C ASP A 492 -3.47 -4.99 -14.88
N VAL A 493 -3.02 -5.97 -15.66
CA VAL A 493 -2.92 -5.92 -17.11
C VAL A 493 -4.29 -5.74 -17.78
N ASN A 494 -5.35 -6.31 -17.22
CA ASN A 494 -6.67 -6.31 -17.84
C ASN A 494 -7.40 -4.98 -17.58
N GLN A 495 -7.30 -4.47 -16.34
CA GLN A 495 -7.81 -3.16 -15.94
C GLN A 495 -7.14 -2.03 -16.73
N TYR A 496 -5.82 -2.08 -16.89
CA TYR A 496 -5.09 -1.10 -17.70
C TYR A 496 -5.50 -1.15 -19.19
N LEU A 497 -5.59 -2.35 -19.79
CA LEU A 497 -5.99 -2.47 -21.20
C LEU A 497 -7.42 -1.97 -21.44
N GLN A 498 -8.36 -2.27 -20.54
CA GLN A 498 -9.73 -1.75 -20.61
C GLN A 498 -9.78 -0.22 -20.60
N LEU A 499 -8.95 0.43 -19.77
CA LEU A 499 -8.88 1.90 -19.71
C LEU A 499 -8.16 2.49 -20.94
N LYS A 500 -7.14 1.80 -21.46
CA LYS A 500 -6.37 2.20 -22.64
C LYS A 500 -7.18 2.12 -23.95
N GLU A 501 -8.12 1.19 -24.04
CA GLU A 501 -9.10 1.13 -25.15
C GLU A 501 -10.22 2.18 -25.00
N ASN A 502 -10.41 2.75 -23.80
CA ASN A 502 -11.45 3.73 -23.53
C ASN A 502 -10.96 5.18 -23.75
N ALA A 503 -11.39 5.77 -24.86
CA ALA A 503 -11.02 7.12 -25.27
C ALA A 503 -11.44 8.27 -24.31
N ALA A 504 -12.13 7.99 -23.20
CA ALA A 504 -12.40 8.94 -22.12
C ALA A 504 -11.22 9.17 -21.15
N PHE A 505 -10.19 8.32 -21.17
CA PHE A 505 -9.05 8.37 -20.25
C PHE A 505 -7.72 8.54 -21.01
N ASP A 506 -6.72 9.05 -20.30
CA ASP A 506 -5.30 8.98 -20.70
C ASP A 506 -4.61 7.91 -19.83
N THR A 507 -3.70 7.12 -20.42
CA THR A 507 -3.07 5.96 -19.77
C THR A 507 -1.56 5.98 -19.90
N TYR A 508 -0.87 5.77 -18.78
CA TYR A 508 0.55 5.95 -18.60
C TYR A 508 1.22 4.63 -18.23
N LYS A 509 2.45 4.41 -18.72
CA LYS A 509 3.27 3.24 -18.42
C LYS A 509 4.66 3.73 -17.98
N TYR A 510 5.11 3.27 -16.83
CA TYR A 510 6.39 3.67 -16.26
C TYR A 510 7.12 2.45 -15.69
N PRO A 511 8.45 2.39 -15.74
CA PRO A 511 9.16 1.23 -15.24
C PRO A 511 9.16 1.24 -13.70
N GLN A 512 9.16 0.07 -13.07
CA GLN A 512 9.17 -0.07 -11.61
C GLN A 512 10.32 -0.95 -11.11
N LEU A 513 10.70 -0.75 -9.85
CA LEU A 513 11.59 -1.65 -9.11
C LEU A 513 10.81 -2.84 -8.53
N VAL A 514 10.19 -3.65 -9.39
CA VAL A 514 9.47 -4.87 -8.97
C VAL A 514 9.79 -6.04 -9.90
N TYR A 515 10.10 -7.21 -9.33
CA TYR A 515 10.17 -8.47 -10.08
C TYR A 515 9.36 -9.60 -9.45
N ASP A 516 8.78 -10.45 -10.29
CA ASP A 516 8.25 -11.76 -9.90
C ASP A 516 9.30 -12.85 -10.18
N TYR A 517 9.33 -13.87 -9.33
CA TYR A 517 10.30 -14.96 -9.37
C TYR A 517 9.70 -16.27 -8.85
N TRP A 518 10.24 -17.39 -9.33
CA TRP A 518 9.99 -18.72 -8.80
C TRP A 518 11.18 -19.18 -7.95
N HIS A 519 10.90 -19.76 -6.79
CA HIS A 519 11.92 -20.24 -5.86
C HIS A 519 11.52 -21.57 -5.21
N TRP A 520 12.50 -22.18 -4.54
CA TRP A 520 12.51 -23.53 -4.00
C TRP A 520 12.99 -23.48 -2.55
N ASN A 521 12.56 -24.41 -1.73
CA ASN A 521 13.08 -24.57 -0.38
C ASN A 521 14.30 -25.49 -0.40
N LEU A 522 15.52 -24.97 -0.14
CA LEU A 522 16.75 -25.78 -0.16
C LEU A 522 16.86 -26.75 1.03
N ARG A 523 15.97 -26.64 2.03
CA ARG A 523 15.75 -27.67 3.05
C ARG A 523 15.16 -28.96 2.45
N ASN A 524 14.57 -28.92 1.25
CA ASN A 524 14.04 -30.09 0.53
C ASN A 524 15.12 -30.75 -0.35
N PRO A 525 15.41 -32.07 -0.19
CA PRO A 525 16.42 -32.80 -0.98
C PRO A 525 16.25 -32.75 -2.51
N LEU A 526 15.03 -32.54 -3.03
CA LEU A 526 14.79 -32.44 -4.48
C LEU A 526 15.56 -31.28 -5.13
N PHE A 527 15.75 -30.18 -4.40
CA PHE A 527 16.23 -28.90 -4.97
C PHE A 527 17.66 -28.55 -4.61
N GLN A 528 18.38 -29.38 -3.83
CA GLN A 528 19.74 -29.04 -3.36
C GLN A 528 20.78 -28.96 -4.48
N ASP A 529 20.64 -29.75 -5.54
CA ASP A 529 21.54 -29.74 -6.70
C ASP A 529 21.25 -28.55 -7.64
N ILE A 530 22.24 -27.66 -7.81
CA ILE A 530 22.17 -26.48 -8.71
C ILE A 530 21.81 -26.90 -10.14
N SER A 531 22.26 -28.08 -10.59
CA SER A 531 22.01 -28.62 -11.93
C SER A 531 20.52 -28.87 -12.15
N VAL A 532 19.82 -29.38 -11.13
CA VAL A 532 18.36 -29.61 -11.15
C VAL A 532 17.63 -28.28 -11.20
N ARG A 533 18.02 -27.31 -10.35
CA ARG A 533 17.43 -25.96 -10.34
C ARG A 533 17.60 -25.23 -11.67
N LYS A 534 18.79 -25.35 -12.28
CA LYS A 534 19.04 -24.88 -13.65
C LYS A 534 18.13 -25.61 -14.65
N ALA A 535 18.05 -26.93 -14.61
CA ALA A 535 17.22 -27.73 -15.53
C ALA A 535 15.73 -27.36 -15.48
N MET A 536 15.19 -27.11 -14.28
CA MET A 536 13.82 -26.64 -14.05
C MET A 536 13.57 -25.25 -14.63
N CYS A 537 14.55 -24.34 -14.56
CA CYS A 537 14.44 -23.01 -15.16
C CYS A 537 14.69 -23.02 -16.69
N TYR A 538 15.54 -23.93 -17.19
CA TYR A 538 15.73 -24.23 -18.63
C TYR A 538 14.48 -24.80 -19.31
N ALA A 539 13.55 -25.39 -18.54
CA ALA A 539 12.31 -25.97 -19.03
C ALA A 539 11.22 -24.93 -19.37
N LEU A 540 11.43 -23.65 -19.02
CA LEU A 540 10.41 -22.60 -19.09
C LEU A 540 10.66 -21.62 -20.26
N ASP A 541 9.66 -21.41 -21.13
CA ASP A 541 9.67 -20.31 -22.10
C ASP A 541 9.15 -19.03 -21.43
N ARG A 542 10.02 -18.45 -20.60
CA ARG A 542 9.76 -17.23 -19.84
C ARG A 542 9.30 -16.05 -20.72
N GLN A 543 9.71 -16.00 -21.99
CA GLN A 543 9.30 -14.95 -22.91
C GLN A 543 7.87 -15.18 -23.43
N THR A 544 7.54 -16.42 -23.81
CA THR A 544 6.16 -16.78 -24.21
C THR A 544 5.18 -16.66 -23.05
N MET A 545 5.56 -17.08 -21.83
CA MET A 545 4.77 -16.86 -20.63
C MET A 545 4.56 -15.36 -20.35
N LEU A 546 5.63 -14.55 -20.39
CA LEU A 546 5.53 -13.10 -20.20
C LEU A 546 4.59 -12.44 -21.21
N ASN A 547 4.67 -12.84 -22.49
CA ASN A 547 3.81 -12.29 -23.54
C ASN A 547 2.32 -12.57 -23.28
N GLN A 548 1.98 -13.73 -22.74
CA GLN A 548 0.60 -14.07 -22.36
C GLN A 548 0.13 -13.34 -21.09
N VAL A 549 0.99 -13.30 -20.07
CA VAL A 549 0.67 -12.80 -18.72
C VAL A 549 0.70 -11.27 -18.65
N LEU A 550 1.79 -10.63 -19.11
CA LEU A 550 1.98 -9.18 -19.04
C LEU A 550 1.59 -8.41 -20.31
N LYS A 551 1.41 -9.08 -21.45
CA LYS A 551 0.85 -8.48 -22.69
C LYS A 551 1.55 -7.17 -23.15
N GLY A 552 2.86 -7.05 -22.89
CA GLY A 552 3.68 -5.86 -23.20
C GLY A 552 3.86 -4.85 -22.07
N LEU A 553 3.46 -5.19 -20.84
CA LEU A 553 3.61 -4.40 -19.61
C LEU A 553 4.73 -4.96 -18.69
N GLY A 554 5.85 -5.35 -19.30
CA GLY A 554 7.07 -5.72 -18.59
C GLY A 554 8.08 -6.42 -19.48
N GLU A 555 9.19 -6.86 -18.87
CA GLU A 555 10.34 -7.48 -19.54
C GLU A 555 10.82 -8.71 -18.76
N VAL A 556 11.52 -9.64 -19.42
CA VAL A 556 11.99 -10.89 -18.78
C VAL A 556 13.09 -10.55 -17.76
N ALA A 557 12.87 -10.88 -16.49
CA ALA A 557 13.88 -10.67 -15.45
C ALA A 557 14.97 -11.73 -15.57
N ASN A 558 16.24 -11.31 -15.63
CA ASN A 558 17.39 -12.21 -15.74
C ASN A 558 18.27 -12.24 -14.48
N GLY A 559 17.81 -11.65 -13.38
CA GLY A 559 18.49 -11.63 -12.09
C GLY A 559 17.85 -10.67 -11.10
N PRO A 560 18.42 -10.50 -9.89
CA PRO A 560 17.84 -9.73 -8.79
C PRO A 560 18.05 -8.20 -8.89
N THR A 561 18.47 -7.71 -10.06
CA THR A 561 18.71 -6.29 -10.36
C THR A 561 18.03 -5.90 -11.67
N SER A 562 17.62 -4.64 -11.78
CA SER A 562 16.80 -4.10 -12.88
C SER A 562 17.59 -3.03 -13.67
N PRO A 563 17.37 -2.85 -14.99
CA PRO A 563 18.01 -1.80 -15.80
C PRO A 563 17.92 -0.37 -15.26
N LEU A 564 17.00 -0.10 -14.32
CA LEU A 564 16.85 1.19 -13.64
C LEU A 564 17.93 1.48 -12.60
N ARG A 565 18.64 0.46 -12.10
CA ARG A 565 19.61 0.59 -11.01
C ARG A 565 21.05 0.59 -11.51
N TRP A 566 21.91 1.27 -10.76
CA TRP A 566 23.33 1.41 -11.09
C TRP A 566 24.13 0.11 -10.96
N ASP A 567 23.64 -0.91 -10.24
CA ASP A 567 24.25 -2.25 -10.17
C ASP A 567 23.86 -3.17 -11.34
N TRP A 568 23.04 -2.69 -12.29
CA TRP A 568 22.68 -3.44 -13.49
C TRP A 568 23.91 -3.87 -14.30
N ASP A 569 23.86 -5.09 -14.83
CA ASP A 569 24.81 -5.63 -15.80
C ASP A 569 24.04 -6.46 -16.84
N PRO A 570 23.97 -6.03 -18.13
CA PRO A 570 23.23 -6.76 -19.14
C PRO A 570 23.80 -8.15 -19.45
N THR A 571 25.08 -8.42 -19.13
CA THR A 571 25.68 -9.76 -19.28
C THR A 571 25.07 -10.80 -18.34
N ILE A 572 24.27 -10.39 -17.35
CA ILE A 572 23.51 -11.31 -16.49
C ILE A 572 22.51 -12.18 -17.30
N ALA A 573 22.04 -11.69 -18.45
CA ALA A 573 21.20 -12.45 -19.37
C ALA A 573 21.93 -13.61 -20.08
N GLU A 574 23.27 -13.58 -20.13
CA GLU A 574 24.11 -14.63 -20.72
C GLU A 574 24.29 -15.82 -19.76
N VAL A 575 24.21 -15.59 -18.45
CA VAL A 575 24.33 -16.62 -17.41
C VAL A 575 22.99 -17.16 -16.90
N HIS A 576 21.90 -16.39 -17.03
CA HIS A 576 20.56 -16.88 -16.70
C HIS A 576 20.10 -17.97 -17.67
N PRO A 577 19.50 -19.09 -17.20
CA PRO A 577 18.89 -20.09 -18.08
C PRO A 577 17.92 -19.48 -19.09
N GLN A 578 18.08 -19.88 -20.36
CA GLN A 578 17.22 -19.53 -21.49
C GLN A 578 16.66 -20.82 -22.11
N TYR A 579 15.37 -20.82 -22.46
CA TYR A 579 14.58 -22.02 -22.77
C TYR A 579 15.31 -23.06 -23.65
N SER A 580 15.51 -24.27 -23.12
CA SER A 580 16.15 -25.37 -23.83
C SER A 580 15.87 -26.71 -23.18
N VAL A 581 14.90 -27.46 -23.74
CA VAL A 581 14.60 -28.85 -23.36
C VAL A 581 15.83 -29.75 -23.42
N GLN A 582 16.75 -29.50 -24.36
CA GLN A 582 18.02 -30.24 -24.43
C GLN A 582 18.91 -29.99 -23.21
N LYS A 583 19.02 -28.74 -22.73
CA LYS A 583 19.80 -28.43 -21.51
C LYS A 583 19.12 -28.93 -20.25
N THR A 584 17.78 -28.91 -20.18
CA THR A 584 17.04 -29.58 -19.11
C THR A 584 17.40 -31.06 -19.03
N ILE A 585 17.35 -31.79 -20.15
CA ILE A 585 17.70 -33.22 -20.22
C ILE A 585 19.17 -33.46 -19.83
N GLU A 586 20.11 -32.71 -20.43
CA GLU A 586 21.56 -32.82 -20.17
C GLU A 586 21.89 -32.64 -18.68
N LEU A 587 21.31 -31.63 -18.04
CA LEU A 587 21.56 -31.31 -16.63
C LEU A 587 20.93 -32.34 -15.68
N MET A 588 19.72 -32.82 -15.97
CA MET A 588 19.06 -33.85 -15.15
C MET A 588 19.80 -35.19 -15.22
N GLU A 589 20.19 -35.64 -16.41
CA GLU A 589 20.96 -36.89 -16.58
C GLU A 589 22.36 -36.78 -15.96
N LYS A 590 23.03 -35.62 -16.10
CA LYS A 590 24.30 -35.35 -15.41
C LYS A 590 24.17 -35.33 -13.89
N ALA A 591 23.03 -34.87 -13.36
CA ALA A 591 22.67 -34.95 -11.95
C ALA A 591 22.21 -36.35 -11.50
N GLY A 592 22.25 -37.36 -12.38
CA GLY A 592 21.90 -38.75 -12.06
C GLY A 592 20.40 -39.02 -11.98
N TRP A 593 19.57 -38.18 -12.59
CA TRP A 593 18.15 -38.45 -12.79
C TRP A 593 17.92 -39.20 -14.10
N THR A 594 16.91 -40.06 -14.12
CA THR A 594 16.48 -40.82 -15.30
C THR A 594 15.03 -40.50 -15.65
N ILE A 595 14.69 -40.54 -16.94
CA ILE A 595 13.31 -40.38 -17.41
C ILE A 595 13.05 -41.26 -18.62
N ASP A 596 11.79 -41.63 -18.79
CA ASP A 596 11.32 -42.48 -19.87
C ASP A 596 11.22 -41.65 -21.18
N LYS A 597 11.99 -42.04 -22.21
CA LYS A 597 12.13 -41.31 -23.49
C LYS A 597 11.58 -42.09 -24.69
N ASN A 598 11.16 -41.36 -25.72
CA ASN A 598 10.82 -41.87 -27.04
C ASN A 598 12.10 -42.26 -27.82
N ALA A 599 11.93 -42.97 -28.95
CA ALA A 599 13.05 -43.42 -29.79
C ALA A 599 13.82 -42.28 -30.49
N ASP A 600 13.27 -41.06 -30.54
CA ASP A 600 13.92 -39.84 -31.02
C ASP A 600 14.64 -39.05 -29.91
N GLY A 601 14.61 -39.55 -28.66
CA GLY A 601 15.20 -38.91 -27.49
C GLY A 601 14.31 -37.89 -26.77
N THR A 602 13.11 -37.58 -27.30
CA THR A 602 12.15 -36.72 -26.60
C THR A 602 11.56 -37.42 -25.37
N ILE A 603 11.10 -36.64 -24.38
CA ILE A 603 10.48 -37.19 -23.15
C ILE A 603 9.11 -37.80 -23.50
N LYS A 604 8.78 -39.00 -22.98
CA LYS A 604 7.44 -39.57 -23.16
C LYS A 604 6.42 -38.72 -22.40
N LYS A 605 5.27 -38.44 -23.03
CA LYS A 605 4.19 -37.67 -22.38
C LYS A 605 3.74 -38.33 -21.07
N GLY A 606 3.87 -37.61 -19.95
CA GLY A 606 3.53 -38.09 -18.62
C GLY A 606 4.62 -38.93 -17.93
N ALA A 607 5.82 -39.02 -18.49
CA ALA A 607 6.98 -39.51 -17.75
C ALA A 607 7.45 -38.47 -16.72
N VAL A 608 8.03 -38.95 -15.62
CA VAL A 608 8.54 -38.11 -14.52
C VAL A 608 10.00 -38.47 -14.24
N TRP A 609 10.85 -37.48 -13.97
CA TRP A 609 12.25 -37.74 -13.60
C TRP A 609 12.33 -38.49 -12.26
N THR A 610 13.11 -39.56 -12.21
CA THR A 610 13.36 -40.37 -11.00
C THR A 610 14.86 -40.49 -10.70
N LYS A 611 15.21 -40.61 -9.42
CA LYS A 611 16.60 -40.81 -8.96
C LYS A 611 16.62 -41.60 -7.65
N THR A 612 17.47 -42.62 -7.57
CA THR A 612 17.72 -43.32 -6.30
C THR A 612 18.67 -42.49 -5.44
N SER A 613 18.27 -42.15 -4.21
CA SER A 613 19.12 -41.48 -3.22
C SER A 613 20.08 -42.46 -2.54
N ALA A 614 21.09 -41.93 -1.82
CA ALA A 614 22.16 -42.74 -1.22
C ALA A 614 21.69 -43.72 -0.13
N ASP A 615 20.50 -43.50 0.43
CA ASP A 615 19.81 -44.37 1.39
C ASP A 615 18.88 -45.41 0.72
N GLY A 616 18.80 -45.42 -0.63
CA GLY A 616 18.02 -46.36 -1.42
C GLY A 616 16.57 -45.94 -1.69
N GLN A 617 16.11 -44.77 -1.22
CA GLN A 617 14.79 -44.27 -1.60
C GLN A 617 14.75 -43.87 -3.08
N THR A 618 13.58 -43.99 -3.72
CA THR A 618 13.36 -43.48 -5.08
C THR A 618 12.73 -42.10 -5.00
N LEU A 619 13.55 -41.07 -5.21
CA LEU A 619 13.07 -39.70 -5.38
C LEU A 619 12.41 -39.55 -6.76
N LYS A 620 11.45 -38.63 -6.84
CA LYS A 620 10.80 -38.20 -8.08
C LYS A 620 10.72 -36.68 -8.14
N MET A 621 10.66 -36.13 -9.35
CA MET A 621 10.27 -34.73 -9.58
C MET A 621 8.75 -34.55 -9.51
N GLU A 622 8.19 -34.75 -8.32
CA GLU A 622 6.79 -34.48 -7.95
C GLU A 622 6.79 -33.42 -6.83
N PHE A 623 6.20 -32.23 -7.04
CA PHE A 623 6.25 -31.12 -6.08
C PHE A 623 5.10 -30.11 -6.18
N GLU A 624 4.88 -29.33 -5.11
CA GLU A 624 3.94 -28.20 -5.04
C GLU A 624 4.58 -26.88 -5.53
N ILE A 625 3.85 -26.13 -6.37
CA ILE A 625 4.06 -24.71 -6.66
C ILE A 625 2.95 -23.92 -5.95
N ALA A 626 3.34 -23.02 -5.05
CA ALA A 626 2.41 -22.18 -4.29
C ALA A 626 2.47 -20.70 -4.65
N THR A 627 1.37 -19.95 -4.51
CA THR A 627 1.36 -18.48 -4.63
C THR A 627 0.21 -17.81 -3.85
N ASN A 628 0.21 -16.47 -3.78
CA ASN A 628 -0.77 -15.66 -3.07
C ASN A 628 -2.02 -15.31 -3.93
N SER A 629 -3.19 -15.42 -3.31
CA SER A 629 -4.51 -15.13 -3.91
C SER A 629 -4.69 -13.72 -4.47
N SER A 630 -4.03 -12.71 -3.89
CA SER A 630 -4.11 -11.31 -4.35
C SER A 630 -3.38 -11.02 -5.67
N SER A 631 -2.61 -11.97 -6.21
CA SER A 631 -1.97 -11.83 -7.52
C SER A 631 -2.53 -12.83 -8.52
N THR A 632 -3.46 -12.39 -9.36
CA THR A 632 -3.93 -13.12 -10.55
C THR A 632 -2.77 -13.44 -11.48
N ARG A 633 -1.90 -12.45 -11.73
CA ARG A 633 -0.70 -12.57 -12.55
C ARG A 633 0.21 -13.74 -12.15
N ARG A 634 0.42 -13.98 -10.85
CA ARG A 634 1.22 -15.12 -10.36
C ARG A 634 0.49 -16.45 -10.47
N GLN A 635 -0.85 -16.44 -10.41
CA GLN A 635 -1.66 -17.63 -10.68
C GLN A 635 -1.61 -17.99 -12.17
N ASP A 636 -1.63 -17.01 -13.07
CA ASP A 636 -1.45 -17.24 -14.52
C ASP A 636 -0.06 -17.84 -14.81
N TYR A 637 1.02 -17.27 -14.25
CA TYR A 637 2.35 -17.89 -14.31
C TYR A 637 2.36 -19.31 -13.74
N MET A 638 1.74 -19.55 -12.58
CA MET A 638 1.69 -20.87 -11.94
C MET A 638 1.04 -21.95 -12.84
N ILE A 639 -0.02 -21.61 -13.57
CA ILE A 639 -0.69 -22.53 -14.50
C ILE A 639 0.15 -22.78 -15.75
N LEU A 640 0.72 -21.74 -16.37
CA LEU A 640 1.60 -21.92 -17.54
C LEU A 640 2.85 -22.73 -17.18
N MET A 641 3.47 -22.46 -16.04
CA MET A 641 4.60 -23.22 -15.52
C MET A 641 4.22 -24.68 -15.25
N GLN A 642 3.01 -24.97 -14.74
CA GLN A 642 2.56 -26.36 -14.56
C GLN A 642 2.50 -27.14 -15.89
N GLU A 643 2.07 -26.51 -16.98
CA GLU A 643 2.02 -27.13 -18.31
C GLU A 643 3.42 -27.34 -18.91
N GLU A 644 4.28 -26.31 -18.90
CA GLU A 644 5.64 -26.38 -19.45
C GLU A 644 6.53 -27.36 -18.66
N LEU A 645 6.44 -27.36 -17.33
CA LEU A 645 7.18 -28.30 -16.46
C LEU A 645 6.73 -29.74 -16.68
N ALA A 646 5.42 -30.00 -16.85
CA ALA A 646 4.91 -31.33 -17.13
C ALA A 646 5.36 -31.87 -18.50
N ALA A 647 5.49 -31.00 -19.51
CA ALA A 647 6.09 -31.36 -20.80
C ALA A 647 7.58 -31.71 -20.69
N ALA A 648 8.30 -31.11 -19.73
CA ALA A 648 9.70 -31.36 -19.42
C ALA A 648 9.96 -32.47 -18.37
N GLY A 649 8.91 -33.17 -17.92
CA GLY A 649 9.01 -34.31 -17.00
C GLY A 649 9.03 -33.97 -15.50
N PHE A 650 8.66 -32.75 -15.12
CA PHE A 650 8.51 -32.29 -13.74
C PHE A 650 7.01 -32.18 -13.41
N GLN A 651 6.50 -32.99 -12.49
CA GLN A 651 5.09 -33.04 -12.17
C GLN A 651 4.74 -32.07 -11.03
N ALA A 652 4.27 -30.88 -11.39
CA ALA A 652 3.81 -29.88 -10.43
C ALA A 652 2.34 -30.10 -10.01
N THR A 653 2.05 -29.92 -8.72
CA THR A 653 0.72 -29.56 -8.19
C THR A 653 0.70 -28.05 -7.90
N THR A 654 -0.49 -27.45 -7.85
CA THR A 654 -0.66 -25.99 -7.73
C THR A 654 -1.50 -25.63 -6.50
N ARG A 655 -1.11 -24.57 -5.79
CA ARG A 655 -1.76 -24.12 -4.55
C ARG A 655 -1.84 -22.61 -4.44
N VAL A 656 -3.06 -22.11 -4.27
CA VAL A 656 -3.29 -20.70 -3.92
C VAL A 656 -3.59 -20.60 -2.43
N LEU A 657 -2.96 -19.63 -1.76
CA LEU A 657 -3.14 -19.35 -0.34
C LEU A 657 -3.68 -17.92 -0.14
N ASP A 658 -4.29 -17.66 1.03
CA ASP A 658 -4.48 -16.28 1.49
C ASP A 658 -3.12 -15.55 1.53
N THR A 659 -3.10 -14.23 1.32
CA THR A 659 -1.87 -13.47 1.18
C THR A 659 -1.06 -13.42 2.48
N ASN A 660 -1.73 -13.22 3.63
CA ASN A 660 -1.05 -13.19 4.93
C ASN A 660 -0.65 -14.62 5.35
N ALA A 661 -1.48 -15.62 5.03
CA ALA A 661 -1.12 -17.02 5.25
C ALA A 661 0.05 -17.49 4.36
N PHE A 662 0.19 -16.95 3.14
CA PHE A 662 1.27 -17.27 2.22
C PHE A 662 2.62 -16.77 2.72
N TYR A 663 2.75 -15.46 2.95
CA TYR A 663 4.02 -14.87 3.39
C TYR A 663 4.36 -15.31 4.82
N ASN A 664 3.57 -14.87 5.81
CA ASN A 664 3.94 -14.93 7.23
C ASN A 664 3.88 -16.35 7.80
N ASN A 665 2.99 -17.23 7.33
CA ASN A 665 2.81 -18.57 7.90
C ASN A 665 3.45 -19.69 7.06
N TYR A 666 3.48 -19.56 5.72
CA TYR A 666 3.87 -20.66 4.81
C TYR A 666 5.29 -20.51 4.24
N LEU A 667 5.70 -19.30 3.85
CA LEU A 667 7.09 -19.01 3.45
C LEU A 667 7.99 -18.74 4.65
N GLU A 668 7.58 -17.82 5.53
CA GLU A 668 8.35 -17.38 6.71
C GLU A 668 8.14 -18.34 7.89
N GLY A 669 7.04 -18.21 8.64
CA GLY A 669 6.91 -18.82 9.98
C GLY A 669 6.86 -20.35 10.07
N SER A 670 6.84 -21.10 8.96
CA SER A 670 6.90 -22.56 9.00
C SER A 670 7.80 -23.22 7.95
N HIS A 671 8.30 -22.47 6.96
CA HIS A 671 9.14 -22.94 5.85
C HIS A 671 8.67 -24.27 5.20
N ASN A 672 7.37 -24.60 5.22
CA ASN A 672 6.84 -25.90 4.78
C ASN A 672 6.61 -26.00 3.26
N PHE A 673 6.93 -24.93 2.51
CA PHE A 673 6.79 -24.90 1.07
C PHE A 673 7.81 -25.80 0.35
N GLN A 674 7.45 -26.28 -0.84
CA GLN A 674 8.39 -26.98 -1.72
C GLN A 674 8.95 -26.03 -2.77
N THR A 675 8.09 -25.43 -3.58
CA THR A 675 8.41 -24.29 -4.44
C THR A 675 7.29 -23.25 -4.38
N ALA A 676 7.60 -21.98 -4.67
CA ALA A 676 6.63 -20.91 -4.65
C ALA A 676 6.95 -19.78 -5.65
N ILE A 677 5.90 -19.15 -6.19
CA ILE A 677 6.00 -17.94 -7.00
C ILE A 677 5.66 -16.75 -6.11
N ALA A 678 6.62 -15.83 -5.99
CA ALA A 678 6.52 -14.61 -5.22
C ALA A 678 7.08 -13.43 -6.03
N GLY A 679 7.27 -12.28 -5.39
CA GLY A 679 7.89 -11.12 -6.03
C GLY A 679 8.27 -10.06 -5.01
N TRP A 680 9.36 -9.34 -5.30
CA TRP A 680 9.95 -8.32 -4.46
C TRP A 680 9.75 -6.92 -5.07
N LYS A 681 9.32 -5.94 -4.26
CA LYS A 681 9.63 -4.53 -4.52
C LYS A 681 11.06 -4.29 -4.03
N MET A 682 11.94 -3.89 -4.95
CA MET A 682 13.36 -3.74 -4.67
C MET A 682 13.65 -2.37 -4.03
N GLY A 683 14.65 -2.30 -3.17
CA GLY A 683 15.24 -1.03 -2.76
C GLY A 683 15.94 -0.32 -3.92
N THR A 684 16.02 1.01 -3.83
CA THR A 684 16.85 1.86 -4.71
C THR A 684 18.34 1.51 -4.60
N ASP A 685 18.75 1.08 -3.41
CA ASP A 685 20.06 0.53 -3.13
C ASP A 685 20.12 -0.99 -3.46
N PRO A 686 21.24 -1.51 -3.99
CA PRO A 686 21.42 -2.94 -4.25
C PRO A 686 21.73 -3.83 -3.04
N ASP A 687 21.80 -3.28 -1.82
CA ASP A 687 21.86 -4.12 -0.62
C ASP A 687 20.66 -5.06 -0.54
N GLY A 688 20.96 -6.37 -0.53
CA GLY A 688 20.00 -7.45 -0.37
C GLY A 688 20.36 -8.34 0.82
N THR A 689 21.08 -7.83 1.82
CA THR A 689 21.56 -8.58 2.99
C THR A 689 20.43 -9.40 3.62
N SER A 690 19.29 -8.79 3.93
CA SER A 690 18.11 -9.44 4.55
C SER A 690 17.48 -10.58 3.74
N ILE A 691 17.74 -10.65 2.42
CA ILE A 691 17.20 -11.67 1.51
C ILE A 691 18.22 -12.78 1.23
N TRP A 692 19.51 -12.43 1.18
CA TRP A 692 20.56 -13.30 0.62
C TRP A 692 21.66 -13.74 1.59
N ALA A 693 21.81 -13.07 2.74
CA ALA A 693 22.82 -13.46 3.72
C ALA A 693 22.41 -14.74 4.47
N SER A 694 23.38 -15.60 4.75
CA SER A 694 23.13 -16.91 5.37
C SER A 694 22.70 -16.86 6.84
N ASN A 695 22.79 -15.69 7.49
CA ASN A 695 22.27 -15.46 8.84
C ASN A 695 20.79 -15.03 8.89
N GLU A 696 20.12 -14.91 7.74
CA GLU A 696 18.71 -14.47 7.60
C GLU A 696 17.76 -15.65 7.33
N ILE A 697 18.24 -16.88 7.51
CA ILE A 697 17.56 -18.13 7.13
C ILE A 697 16.58 -18.62 8.21
N ASP A 698 17.00 -18.56 9.48
CA ASP A 698 16.29 -19.01 10.68
C ASP A 698 16.69 -18.08 11.85
N PRO A 699 15.84 -17.78 12.84
CA PRO A 699 14.45 -18.25 13.00
C PRO A 699 13.40 -17.34 12.34
N VAL A 700 13.76 -16.12 11.94
CA VAL A 700 12.90 -15.13 11.28
C VAL A 700 13.79 -14.32 10.32
N GLY A 701 13.35 -14.10 9.08
CA GLY A 701 14.13 -13.42 8.04
C GLY A 701 13.60 -13.70 6.63
N PHE A 702 14.06 -12.92 5.63
CA PHE A 702 13.53 -13.01 4.25
C PHE A 702 14.26 -14.03 3.36
N ASN A 703 15.28 -14.73 3.87
CA ASN A 703 15.94 -15.83 3.17
C ASN A 703 15.14 -17.15 3.30
N TRP A 704 13.84 -17.09 2.98
CA TRP A 704 12.87 -18.20 3.15
C TRP A 704 13.32 -19.51 2.51
N MET A 705 14.09 -19.40 1.42
CA MET A 705 14.62 -20.52 0.64
C MET A 705 15.81 -21.26 1.26
N ALA A 706 16.38 -20.77 2.36
CA ALA A 706 17.62 -21.25 2.96
C ALA A 706 18.84 -21.21 2.00
N TYR A 707 19.03 -20.08 1.31
CA TYR A 707 20.22 -19.84 0.49
C TYR A 707 21.43 -19.52 1.37
N SER A 708 22.54 -20.23 1.15
CA SER A 708 23.82 -19.93 1.81
C SER A 708 24.94 -19.97 0.78
N ASN A 709 25.77 -18.93 0.77
CA ASN A 709 26.96 -18.85 -0.07
C ASN A 709 28.00 -17.92 0.59
N PRO A 710 29.11 -18.45 1.17
CA PRO A 710 30.10 -17.65 1.89
C PRO A 710 30.73 -16.51 1.09
N LYS A 711 30.78 -16.59 -0.25
CA LYS A 711 31.27 -15.51 -1.11
C LYS A 711 30.24 -14.39 -1.27
N VAL A 712 28.94 -14.71 -1.30
CA VAL A 712 27.87 -13.70 -1.24
C VAL A 712 27.85 -13.04 0.14
N ASP A 713 27.94 -13.83 1.23
CA ASP A 713 28.02 -13.31 2.59
C ASP A 713 29.19 -12.34 2.81
N SER A 714 30.35 -12.62 2.17
CA SER A 714 31.51 -11.74 2.19
C SER A 714 31.30 -10.47 1.37
N LEU A 715 30.77 -10.60 0.14
CA LEU A 715 30.58 -9.47 -0.77
C LEU A 715 29.50 -8.49 -0.27
N LEU A 716 28.44 -8.96 0.37
CA LEU A 716 27.42 -8.10 0.99
C LEU A 716 28.04 -7.20 2.08
N LYS A 717 28.87 -7.80 2.95
CA LYS A 717 29.59 -7.09 4.02
C LYS A 717 30.64 -6.11 3.49
N GLU A 718 31.21 -6.38 2.32
CA GLU A 718 32.13 -5.49 1.61
C GLU A 718 31.39 -4.32 0.94
N GLY A 719 30.31 -4.60 0.20
CA GLY A 719 29.56 -3.61 -0.58
C GLY A 719 28.77 -2.60 0.27
N ILE A 720 28.32 -2.97 1.47
CA ILE A 720 27.53 -2.07 2.32
C ILE A 720 28.35 -0.96 3.00
N VAL A 721 29.66 -1.17 3.19
CA VAL A 721 30.56 -0.21 3.83
C VAL A 721 31.28 0.73 2.84
N LEU A 722 31.05 0.57 1.54
CA LEU A 722 31.59 1.45 0.49
C LEU A 722 30.59 2.55 0.17
N ALA A 723 30.83 3.79 0.60
CA ALA A 723 30.00 4.94 0.21
C ALA A 723 30.19 5.36 -1.27
N ASP A 724 31.21 4.82 -1.94
CA ASP A 724 31.57 5.11 -3.32
C ASP A 724 30.89 4.10 -4.26
N ILE A 725 29.98 4.58 -5.10
CA ILE A 725 29.16 3.76 -6.01
C ILE A 725 30.02 3.06 -7.07
N ASP A 726 31.05 3.69 -7.62
CA ASP A 726 31.91 3.09 -8.65
C ASP A 726 32.75 1.94 -8.06
N LYS A 727 33.08 2.00 -6.77
CA LYS A 727 33.72 0.90 -6.03
C LYS A 727 32.72 -0.19 -5.61
N ALA A 728 31.50 0.16 -5.22
CA ALA A 728 30.47 -0.80 -4.83
C ALA A 728 29.88 -1.58 -6.03
N LYS A 729 29.78 -0.94 -7.20
CA LYS A 729 29.18 -1.53 -8.42
C LYS A 729 29.72 -2.91 -8.83
N PRO A 730 31.05 -3.14 -8.97
CA PRO A 730 31.56 -4.46 -9.35
C PRO A 730 31.23 -5.55 -8.31
N ILE A 731 31.16 -5.21 -7.01
CA ILE A 731 30.80 -6.13 -5.93
C ILE A 731 29.34 -6.59 -6.08
N TYR A 732 28.41 -5.66 -6.29
CA TYR A 732 27.00 -6.03 -6.51
C TYR A 732 26.78 -6.75 -7.85
N GLN A 733 27.50 -6.39 -8.91
CA GLN A 733 27.50 -7.15 -10.16
C GLN A 733 28.04 -8.58 -9.99
N GLU A 734 29.05 -8.81 -9.13
CA GLU A 734 29.53 -10.15 -8.78
C GLU A 734 28.48 -10.92 -7.97
N ILE A 735 27.87 -10.32 -6.95
CA ILE A 735 26.75 -10.92 -6.18
C ILE A 735 25.62 -11.36 -7.13
N ASN A 736 25.17 -10.45 -7.99
CA ASN A 736 24.06 -10.70 -8.92
C ASN A 736 24.37 -11.86 -9.87
N LYS A 737 25.60 -11.95 -10.40
CA LYS A 737 26.04 -13.08 -11.24
C LYS A 737 26.13 -14.40 -10.47
N ILE A 738 26.64 -14.38 -9.23
CA ILE A 738 26.68 -15.58 -8.37
C ILE A 738 25.26 -16.06 -8.08
N LEU A 739 24.34 -15.19 -7.70
CA LEU A 739 22.94 -15.55 -7.40
C LEU A 739 22.21 -16.16 -8.61
N VAL A 740 22.54 -15.75 -9.83
CA VAL A 740 21.99 -16.36 -11.05
C VAL A 740 22.69 -17.69 -11.38
N ASP A 741 24.01 -17.79 -11.30
CA ASP A 741 24.72 -19.03 -11.60
C ASP A 741 24.49 -20.15 -10.57
N THR A 742 24.30 -19.82 -9.29
CA THR A 742 23.94 -20.80 -8.26
C THR A 742 22.45 -21.13 -8.21
N MET A 743 21.61 -20.46 -9.02
CA MET A 743 20.16 -20.52 -8.93
C MET A 743 19.66 -20.23 -7.50
N GLY A 744 19.79 -18.97 -7.08
CA GLY A 744 19.03 -18.40 -5.98
C GLY A 744 17.53 -18.52 -6.29
N TYR A 745 17.08 -17.84 -7.35
CA TYR A 745 15.73 -18.00 -7.92
C TYR A 745 15.79 -18.41 -9.40
N CYS A 746 14.64 -18.69 -10.00
CA CYS A 746 14.41 -18.56 -11.44
C CYS A 746 13.61 -17.26 -11.63
N TRP A 747 14.23 -16.22 -12.18
CA TRP A 747 13.59 -14.91 -12.34
C TRP A 747 12.61 -14.95 -13.53
N LEU A 748 11.41 -14.36 -13.35
CA LEU A 748 10.33 -14.45 -14.33
C LEU A 748 10.18 -13.14 -15.11
N SER A 749 9.83 -12.04 -14.43
CA SER A 749 9.56 -10.75 -15.09
C SER A 749 9.80 -9.55 -14.19
N PHE A 750 10.31 -8.47 -14.78
CA PHE A 750 10.10 -7.11 -14.29
C PHE A 750 8.74 -6.64 -14.81
N GLN A 751 7.96 -5.94 -13.98
CA GLN A 751 6.68 -5.36 -14.39
C GLN A 751 6.83 -3.86 -14.65
N ASP A 752 6.11 -3.37 -15.67
CA ASP A 752 5.81 -1.95 -15.74
C ASP A 752 4.75 -1.58 -14.69
N GLY A 753 4.94 -0.43 -14.05
CA GLY A 753 3.85 0.30 -13.40
C GLY A 753 2.91 0.91 -14.43
N THR A 754 1.63 0.90 -14.12
CA THR A 754 0.57 1.42 -14.98
C THR A 754 -0.40 2.28 -14.20
N PHE A 755 -0.87 3.34 -14.86
CA PHE A 755 -1.71 4.37 -14.25
C PHE A 755 -2.66 4.94 -15.29
N ALA A 756 -3.84 5.39 -14.87
CA ALA A 756 -4.84 6.04 -15.72
C ALA A 756 -5.35 7.33 -15.06
N SER A 757 -5.67 8.32 -15.89
CA SER A 757 -6.30 9.57 -15.46
C SER A 757 -7.47 9.95 -16.37
N LYS A 758 -8.37 10.79 -15.86
CA LYS A 758 -9.24 11.59 -16.72
C LYS A 758 -8.40 12.49 -17.63
N LYS A 759 -8.91 12.72 -18.83
CA LYS A 759 -8.24 13.58 -19.81
C LYS A 759 -8.06 15.01 -19.32
N GLY A 760 -6.92 15.58 -19.70
CA GLY A 760 -6.54 16.95 -19.35
C GLY A 760 -5.72 17.07 -18.06
N LEU A 761 -5.35 15.97 -17.40
CA LEU A 761 -4.35 16.02 -16.32
C LEU A 761 -2.93 16.04 -16.94
N LEU A 762 -2.16 17.06 -16.62
CA LEU A 762 -0.83 17.38 -17.17
C LEU A 762 0.27 17.21 -16.13
N GLN A 763 1.52 17.13 -16.62
CA GLN A 763 2.75 17.01 -15.81
C GLN A 763 2.84 15.73 -14.96
N ILE A 764 2.09 14.69 -15.33
CA ILE A 764 2.21 13.34 -14.76
C ILE A 764 3.59 12.74 -15.06
N GLU A 765 4.08 12.96 -16.28
CA GLU A 765 5.38 12.46 -16.73
C GLU A 765 6.52 13.47 -16.50
N PRO A 766 7.76 12.99 -16.25
CA PRO A 766 8.12 11.58 -16.11
C PRO A 766 7.81 11.05 -14.71
N VAL A 767 7.34 9.80 -14.62
CA VAL A 767 6.90 9.17 -13.37
C VAL A 767 8.10 8.60 -12.60
N ASN A 768 8.11 8.66 -11.26
CA ASN A 768 9.18 8.03 -10.47
C ASN A 768 8.94 6.51 -10.33
N PRO A 769 9.95 5.64 -10.53
CA PRO A 769 9.77 4.19 -10.41
C PRO A 769 9.41 3.67 -9.01
N ASN A 770 9.65 4.46 -7.94
CA ASN A 770 9.33 4.06 -6.56
C ASN A 770 7.85 4.25 -6.20
N THR A 771 7.24 5.32 -6.72
CA THR A 771 5.84 5.72 -6.50
C THR A 771 5.40 6.69 -7.61
N PRO A 772 4.20 6.54 -8.19
CA PRO A 772 3.74 7.45 -9.23
C PRO A 772 3.51 8.88 -8.70
N TYR A 773 3.33 9.04 -7.39
CA TYR A 773 2.95 10.30 -6.77
C TYR A 773 4.12 11.23 -6.41
N ALA A 774 5.38 10.81 -6.61
CA ALA A 774 6.57 11.63 -6.29
C ALA A 774 6.59 13.02 -6.96
N TYR A 775 5.95 13.17 -8.13
CA TYR A 775 5.83 14.45 -8.84
C TYR A 775 4.42 15.03 -8.85
N LEU A 776 3.51 14.49 -8.04
CA LEU A 776 2.15 15.01 -7.83
C LEU A 776 2.10 16.53 -7.53
N PRO A 777 3.04 17.15 -6.79
CA PRO A 777 3.09 18.61 -6.62
C PRO A 777 3.26 19.42 -7.92
N ARG A 778 3.63 18.77 -9.04
CA ARG A 778 3.74 19.39 -10.38
C ARG A 778 2.48 19.19 -11.23
N TRP A 779 1.59 18.26 -10.85
CA TRP A 779 0.41 17.91 -11.64
C TRP A 779 -0.56 19.09 -11.74
N SER A 780 -1.18 19.25 -12.91
CA SER A 780 -2.05 20.39 -13.22
C SER A 780 -3.13 20.01 -14.22
N TRP A 781 -4.31 20.59 -14.13
CA TRP A 781 -5.32 20.44 -15.18
C TRP A 781 -5.02 21.38 -16.35
N ASP A 782 -5.31 20.96 -17.59
CA ASP A 782 -4.99 21.67 -18.84
C ASP A 782 -5.79 22.97 -19.09
N GLY A 783 -6.49 23.43 -18.06
CA GLY A 783 -7.29 24.64 -18.03
C GLY A 783 -8.68 24.50 -18.65
N LYS A 784 -9.04 23.42 -19.35
CA LYS A 784 -10.22 23.34 -20.25
C LYS A 784 -11.63 23.33 -19.62
N GLY A 785 -11.84 24.15 -18.58
CA GLY A 785 -12.96 25.08 -18.62
C GLY A 785 -12.74 26.22 -19.64
N LEU A 786 -11.50 26.61 -19.92
CA LEU A 786 -11.06 27.66 -20.85
C LEU A 786 -9.74 27.29 -21.58
N PRO A 787 -9.43 27.88 -22.76
CA PRO A 787 -8.37 27.35 -23.64
C PRO A 787 -6.97 27.92 -23.39
N VAL A 788 -6.03 27.08 -22.92
CA VAL A 788 -4.59 27.37 -23.02
C VAL A 788 -4.11 27.05 -24.45
N THR A 789 -3.66 28.06 -25.19
CA THR A 789 -3.10 27.86 -26.54
C THR A 789 -1.58 27.68 -26.46
N ILE A 790 -1.13 26.43 -26.38
CA ILE A 790 0.31 26.11 -26.47
C ILE A 790 0.79 26.43 -27.89
N LYS A 791 1.51 27.55 -28.04
CA LYS A 791 2.30 27.81 -29.25
C LYS A 791 3.44 26.81 -29.31
N LYS A 792 3.44 25.93 -30.32
CA LYS A 792 4.65 25.15 -30.66
C LYS A 792 5.81 26.12 -30.87
N SER A 793 6.95 25.85 -30.23
CA SER A 793 8.20 26.52 -30.56
C SER A 793 8.58 26.19 -32.00
N ASN A 794 8.91 27.21 -32.79
CA ASN A 794 9.41 27.00 -34.14
C ASN A 794 10.84 26.51 -34.07
N THR A 795 11.11 25.32 -34.62
CA THR A 795 12.46 24.87 -34.95
C THR A 795 12.99 25.68 -36.14
N SER A 796 13.66 26.80 -35.86
CA SER A 796 14.41 27.56 -36.85
C SER A 796 15.88 27.15 -36.85
N ASN A 797 16.32 26.47 -37.91
CA ASN A 797 17.73 26.20 -38.17
C ASN A 797 18.51 27.51 -38.35
N SER A 798 19.73 27.59 -37.82
CA SER A 798 20.81 28.37 -38.44
C SER A 798 22.19 27.89 -37.97
N ASN A 799 22.90 27.21 -38.88
CA ASN A 799 24.35 26.98 -38.95
C ASN A 799 25.10 26.59 -37.65
#